data_AF-A0A3C0I2W2-F1
#
_entry.id   AF-A0A3C0I2W2-F1
#
_cell.length_a   1.000
_cell.length_b   1.000
_cell.length_c   1.000
_cell.angle_alpha   90.00
_cell.angle_beta   90.00
_cell.angle_gamma   90.00
#
_symmetry.space_group_name_H-M   'P 1'
#
loop_
_entity.id
_entity.type
_entity.pdbx_description
1 polymer ?
#
loop_
_entity_poly.entity_id
_entity_poly.type
_entity_poly.pdbx_seq_one_letter_code
_entity_poly.pdbx_strand_id
1 'polypeptide(L)'
;IPAITPGSANINVTLGNEWYFRNIYNAKASGQFLANYVKNVFKQDKVSIIRETAPYGSYLAQVFEEQSLKLGMSIQNQWHYDKNNENLDQVFQKIVDELKAKQKEAGVILLAVQANEGVKLVKLIKEASIQNSIIGASSLSEKTFSNGFDKLPMEKEHPGFYTNDIYVATPLIFDTANEKAQNFKELYQKNYDDVPGWAAAYAYDTAMVLVEAMKRAKLEGSKRALKEDRRKIKDALASFNSIYNALEGITGLNYFDENRDAQKPVSIGIYKHKNSVSALTQLQVVRHPNEIADLQNAIKNDRVLLINEKQMYKTNVVYVGIEFIEISDIDIKNLQFTLDFKLWFRFQGNFNPDNIDFVNAINHKEIREQLKKPIENKHQDKITYRVYRIKSLFRADFLDHFFVYKQHLVGISFRHRTLTRNNLIYVTDVVGMGQQKKNALIQSLLTKRVLSPLSGWTITRVLFFPDIVSESSAGDPDYLNVAEGLVEYSQFNAAIQIKKDQFSLRGTIPYQYAYHLMVISGTLFLILTLVGRKKPVFSKIIWFFQVIFAFLLLLSGEIIFFSDLLAESTNTSQVKFIINIFDILWWLIPAFLLNEASERFIWTPLEQRVGIIPNIIRHFFALFVYLMAIVGIIVFVYEQRFTSLLAASGMLAMIIGLAIQINISNVFSGIVINMEHPFRIGDWVKIGQFDEGEVIDINWRSTRIKGRNGCIISIPNSIASESAIVNFFYPDEVYWLWPTVYVHPRHPPDRVKKILLDALLSADQILKEPAPVVFLTGINEWAASYWIAFCADNYANKFLILENVWTRVWFHLNRANIAPAVMRQEFHIFKGEKGKDSFSTNIANSLTPEDVDICTLPIAKTANKPWRPPVNEVKRESLSQKY
;
A
#
# COMPACT_ATOMS: atom_id res chain seq x y z
N ILE A 1 9.16 36.60 43.28
CA ILE A 1 8.62 35.40 42.57
C ILE A 1 9.48 35.26 41.32
N PRO A 2 9.95 34.05 40.96
CA PRO A 2 10.70 33.89 39.71
C PRO A 2 9.81 34.32 38.53
N ALA A 3 10.33 35.20 37.69
CA ALA A 3 9.62 35.73 36.53
C ALA A 3 10.52 35.60 35.31
N ILE A 4 9.93 35.31 34.15
CA ILE A 4 10.65 35.24 32.88
C ILE A 4 9.84 35.95 31.81
N THR A 5 10.46 36.86 31.08
CA THR A 5 9.81 37.56 29.96
C THR A 5 10.14 36.89 28.62
N PRO A 6 9.15 36.64 27.76
CA PRO A 6 9.40 36.12 26.42
C PRO A 6 9.77 37.19 25.39
N GLY A 7 9.58 38.49 25.68
CA GLY A 7 9.61 39.53 24.64
C GLY A 7 10.16 40.91 25.04
N SER A 8 10.41 41.19 26.32
CA SER A 8 10.95 42.50 26.70
C SER A 8 12.46 42.58 26.51
N ALA A 9 12.89 43.38 25.53
CA ALA A 9 14.31 43.66 25.26
C ALA A 9 14.90 44.78 26.14
N ASN A 10 14.12 45.39 27.04
CA ASN A 10 14.61 46.45 27.92
C ASN A 10 15.61 45.91 28.97
N ILE A 11 16.78 46.53 29.07
CA ILE A 11 17.86 46.08 29.98
C ILE A 11 17.45 46.09 31.46
N ASN A 12 16.55 47.00 31.85
CA ASN A 12 16.10 47.17 33.23
C ASN A 12 15.25 45.99 33.77
N VAL A 13 14.89 45.03 32.91
CA VAL A 13 14.11 43.86 33.32
C VAL A 13 14.92 42.94 34.25
N THR A 14 16.19 42.71 33.92
CA THR A 14 17.05 41.72 34.60
C THR A 14 18.21 42.35 35.35
N LEU A 15 18.58 43.59 35.00
CA LEU A 15 19.69 44.31 35.63
C LEU A 15 19.47 44.45 37.16
N GLY A 16 20.38 43.88 37.94
CA GLY A 16 20.34 43.92 39.41
C GLY A 16 19.20 43.11 40.05
N ASN A 17 18.46 42.28 39.30
CA ASN A 17 17.31 41.53 39.81
C ASN A 17 17.51 40.02 39.70
N GLU A 18 17.68 39.35 40.84
CA GLU A 18 17.98 37.92 40.84
C GLU A 18 16.83 36.99 40.45
N TRP A 19 15.61 37.51 40.47
CA TRP A 19 14.40 36.73 40.27
C TRP A 19 13.90 36.78 38.84
N TYR A 20 14.45 37.66 38.00
CA TYR A 20 13.92 37.98 36.69
C TYR A 20 14.85 37.46 35.60
N PHE A 21 14.27 36.74 34.66
CA PHE A 21 14.95 36.16 33.51
C PHE A 21 14.35 36.72 32.23
N ARG A 22 15.10 36.65 31.14
CA ARG A 22 14.65 37.10 29.82
C ARG A 22 14.99 36.04 28.80
N ASN A 23 13.99 35.54 28.08
CA ASN A 23 14.19 34.49 27.09
C ASN A 23 14.44 35.01 25.65
N ILE A 24 14.71 36.31 25.49
CA ILE A 24 14.99 37.01 24.23
C ILE A 24 16.30 37.80 24.38
N TYR A 25 16.93 38.21 23.27
CA TYR A 25 18.07 39.14 23.33
C TYR A 25 17.64 40.52 23.89
N ASN A 26 18.60 41.27 24.41
CA ASN A 26 18.37 42.62 24.92
C ASN A 26 18.59 43.71 23.84
N ALA A 27 18.12 44.93 24.12
CA ALA A 27 18.20 46.07 23.20
C ALA A 27 19.66 46.47 22.87
N LYS A 28 20.62 46.16 23.76
CA LYS A 28 22.05 46.38 23.49
C LYS A 28 22.53 45.52 22.33
N ALA A 29 22.22 44.22 22.35
CA ALA A 29 22.55 43.30 21.26
C ALA A 29 21.93 43.75 19.93
N SER A 30 20.65 44.16 19.95
CA SER A 30 19.96 44.66 18.75
C SER A 30 20.58 45.94 18.20
N GLY A 31 20.85 46.95 19.03
CA GLY A 31 21.42 48.23 18.60
C GLY A 31 22.82 48.06 18.00
N GLN A 32 23.67 47.24 18.63
CA GLN A 32 25.00 46.92 18.12
C GLN A 32 24.93 46.16 16.79
N PHE A 33 24.04 45.16 16.70
CA PHE A 33 23.83 44.38 15.49
C PHE A 33 23.43 45.29 14.32
N LEU A 34 22.45 46.18 14.52
CA LEU A 34 21.94 47.06 13.47
C LEU A 34 23.02 48.02 12.94
N ALA A 35 23.81 48.65 13.82
CA ALA A 35 24.88 49.56 13.40
C ALA A 35 25.97 48.83 12.58
N ASN A 36 26.35 47.63 13.01
CA ASN A 36 27.29 46.79 12.27
C ASN A 36 26.73 46.33 10.93
N TYR A 37 25.43 46.03 10.86
CA TYR A 37 24.77 45.66 9.61
C TYR A 37 24.80 46.82 8.60
N VAL A 38 24.54 48.05 9.04
CA VAL A 38 24.64 49.25 8.18
C VAL A 38 26.07 49.44 7.65
N LYS A 39 27.08 49.39 8.51
CA LYS A 39 28.48 49.57 8.10
C LYS A 39 28.96 48.45 7.16
N ASN A 40 28.77 47.20 7.55
CA ASN A 40 29.45 46.06 6.92
C ASN A 40 28.63 45.38 5.81
N VAL A 41 27.30 45.50 5.84
CA VAL A 41 26.41 44.88 4.83
C VAL A 41 25.87 45.94 3.88
N PHE A 42 25.29 47.04 4.38
CA PHE A 42 24.84 48.13 3.49
C PHE A 42 25.99 48.94 2.90
N LYS A 43 27.18 48.91 3.54
CA LYS A 43 28.35 49.71 3.15
C LYS A 43 28.02 51.21 3.13
N GLN A 44 27.32 51.68 4.15
CA GLN A 44 26.90 53.08 4.32
C GLN A 44 27.57 53.70 5.55
N ASP A 45 28.02 54.95 5.43
CA ASP A 45 28.71 55.69 6.50
C ASP A 45 27.87 56.82 7.10
N LYS A 46 26.69 57.06 6.55
CA LYS A 46 25.77 58.12 6.98
C LYS A 46 24.52 57.49 7.56
N VAL A 47 24.15 57.91 8.77
CA VAL A 47 22.94 57.44 9.44
C VAL A 47 22.16 58.59 10.06
N SER A 48 20.85 58.45 10.14
CA SER A 48 19.97 59.36 10.88
C SER A 48 19.11 58.55 11.85
N ILE A 49 18.75 59.14 12.98
CA ILE A 49 18.07 58.44 14.07
C ILE A 49 16.75 59.15 14.41
N ILE A 50 15.65 58.41 14.45
CA ILE A 50 14.38 58.85 15.02
C ILE A 50 14.10 57.97 16.24
N ARG A 51 14.03 58.58 17.43
CA ARG A 51 13.86 57.86 18.71
C ARG A 51 12.67 58.35 19.53
N GLU A 52 12.04 57.45 20.26
CA GLU A 52 11.14 57.80 21.38
C GLU A 52 11.95 58.15 22.64
N THR A 53 11.37 58.96 23.54
CA THR A 53 11.95 59.24 24.87
C THR A 53 11.78 58.09 25.87
N ALA A 54 10.95 57.09 25.56
CA ALA A 54 10.72 55.94 26.43
C ALA A 54 11.98 55.07 26.59
N PRO A 55 12.12 54.31 27.71
CA PRO A 55 13.36 53.57 28.02
C PRO A 55 13.85 52.61 26.95
N TYR A 56 12.94 52.01 26.16
CA TYR A 56 13.31 51.07 25.10
C TYR A 56 13.94 51.78 23.90
N GLY A 57 13.20 52.68 23.22
CA GLY A 57 13.71 53.35 22.03
C GLY A 57 14.86 54.31 22.30
N SER A 58 14.87 54.99 23.45
CA SER A 58 15.99 55.85 23.84
C SER A 58 17.29 55.05 24.01
N TYR A 59 17.24 53.92 24.73
CA TYR A 59 18.42 53.08 24.95
C TYR A 59 18.89 52.39 23.65
N LEU A 60 17.96 51.90 22.82
CA LEU A 60 18.29 51.33 21.51
C LEU A 60 19.02 52.35 20.62
N ALA A 61 18.50 53.57 20.56
CA ALA A 61 19.09 54.66 19.79
C ALA A 61 20.48 55.04 20.31
N GLN A 62 20.64 55.15 21.63
CA GLN A 62 21.93 55.42 22.26
C GLN A 62 22.97 54.36 21.89
N VAL A 63 22.63 53.07 22.05
CA VAL A 63 23.57 51.98 21.73
C VAL A 63 23.93 51.97 20.24
N PHE A 64 22.95 52.20 19.37
CA PHE A 64 23.21 52.30 17.93
C PHE A 64 24.11 53.48 17.58
N GLU A 65 23.88 54.65 18.19
CA GLU A 65 24.68 55.86 18.03
C GLU A 65 26.13 55.63 18.47
N GLU A 66 26.33 55.17 19.70
CA GLU A 66 27.66 54.86 20.24
C GLU A 66 28.41 53.86 19.36
N GLN A 67 27.71 52.82 18.91
CA GLN A 67 28.29 51.81 18.02
C GLN A 67 28.61 52.39 16.64
N SER A 68 27.76 53.27 16.11
CA SER A 68 27.96 53.91 14.81
C SER A 68 29.20 54.79 14.80
N LEU A 69 29.38 55.59 15.84
CA LEU A 69 30.56 56.43 16.02
C LEU A 69 31.84 55.59 16.17
N LYS A 70 31.79 54.49 16.93
CA LYS A 70 32.91 53.52 17.05
C LYS A 70 33.30 52.90 15.70
N LEU A 71 32.35 52.70 14.79
CA LEU A 71 32.57 52.16 13.44
C LEU A 71 33.00 53.24 12.41
N GLY A 72 33.20 54.48 12.86
CA GLY A 72 33.55 55.61 11.99
C GLY A 72 32.41 56.09 11.09
N MET A 73 31.15 55.79 11.44
CA MET A 73 29.98 56.35 10.77
C MET A 73 29.65 57.73 11.35
N SER A 74 28.99 58.55 10.54
CA SER A 74 28.58 59.91 10.88
C SER A 74 27.06 59.97 11.12
N ILE A 75 26.67 60.53 12.27
CA ILE A 75 25.27 60.80 12.56
C ILE A 75 24.89 62.15 11.94
N GLN A 76 24.00 62.12 10.96
CA GLN A 76 23.65 63.30 10.15
C GLN A 76 22.52 64.08 10.81
N ASN A 77 21.51 63.36 11.31
CA ASN A 77 20.36 63.96 11.97
C ASN A 77 19.86 63.07 13.11
N GLN A 78 19.34 63.73 14.15
CA GLN A 78 18.65 63.07 15.24
C GLN A 78 17.35 63.78 15.57
N TRP A 79 16.27 63.01 15.64
CA TRP A 79 14.97 63.49 16.06
C TRP A 79 14.49 62.67 17.25
N HIS A 80 13.78 63.34 18.16
CA HIS A 80 13.17 62.71 19.32
C HIS A 80 11.72 63.17 19.48
N TYR A 81 10.90 62.31 20.05
CA TYR A 81 9.52 62.66 20.40
C TYR A 81 9.13 62.01 21.74
N ASP A 82 8.22 62.66 22.44
CA ASP A 82 7.54 62.09 23.60
C ASP A 82 6.24 61.45 23.17
N LYS A 83 6.06 60.18 23.51
CA LYS A 83 4.85 59.40 23.23
C LYS A 83 3.61 60.02 23.88
N ASN A 84 3.76 60.69 25.01
CA ASN A 84 2.64 61.28 25.75
C ASN A 84 2.23 62.67 25.23
N ASN A 85 2.84 63.15 24.15
CA ASN A 85 2.50 64.44 23.56
C ASN A 85 1.14 64.38 22.84
N GLU A 86 0.22 65.27 23.21
CA GLU A 86 -1.13 65.35 22.60
C GLU A 86 -1.10 65.65 21.09
N ASN A 87 -0.07 66.36 20.60
CA ASN A 87 0.09 66.76 19.19
C ASN A 87 1.10 65.89 18.43
N LEU A 88 1.19 64.60 18.76
CA LEU A 88 2.18 63.69 18.20
C LEU A 88 2.21 63.64 16.66
N ASP A 89 1.05 63.72 16.00
CA ASP A 89 0.96 63.66 14.54
C ASP A 89 1.62 64.90 13.86
N GLN A 90 1.50 66.09 14.47
CA GLN A 90 2.18 67.29 14.00
C GLN A 90 3.70 67.21 14.19
N VAL A 91 4.14 66.61 15.31
CA VAL A 91 5.57 66.35 15.57
C VAL A 91 6.14 65.41 14.51
N PHE A 92 5.43 64.33 14.18
CA PHE A 92 5.85 63.41 13.13
C PHE A 92 5.90 64.07 11.75
N GLN A 93 4.90 64.88 11.39
CA GLN A 93 4.92 65.62 10.13
C GLN A 93 6.16 66.51 10.03
N LYS A 94 6.47 67.28 11.09
CA LYS A 94 7.67 68.12 11.14
C LYS A 94 8.96 67.32 10.96
N ILE A 95 9.08 66.17 11.64
CA ILE A 95 10.25 65.28 11.49
C ILE A 95 10.38 64.81 10.03
N VAL A 96 9.28 64.41 9.39
CA VAL A 96 9.29 63.94 8.00
C VAL A 96 9.62 65.08 7.02
N ASP A 97 9.11 66.29 7.24
CA ASP A 97 9.40 67.45 6.40
C ASP A 97 10.89 67.83 6.46
N GLU A 98 11.48 67.82 7.67
CA GLU A 98 12.92 68.03 7.87
C GLU A 98 13.75 66.90 7.24
N LEU A 99 13.31 65.65 7.39
CA LEU A 99 13.97 64.50 6.77
C LEU A 99 13.93 64.58 5.24
N LYS A 100 12.80 65.02 4.66
CA LYS A 100 12.65 65.23 3.21
C LYS A 100 13.58 66.32 2.70
N ALA A 101 13.69 67.44 3.42
CA ALA A 101 14.61 68.51 3.08
C ALA A 101 16.08 68.03 3.08
N LYS A 102 16.43 67.11 3.98
CA LYS A 102 17.79 66.57 4.17
C LYS A 102 17.99 65.17 3.57
N GLN A 103 17.11 64.73 2.67
CA GLN A 103 17.04 63.34 2.20
C GLN A 103 18.37 62.81 1.66
N LYS A 104 19.11 63.63 0.89
CA LYS A 104 20.39 63.27 0.28
C LYS A 104 21.51 63.04 1.30
N GLU A 105 21.41 63.68 2.46
CA GLU A 105 22.41 63.62 3.52
C GLU A 105 22.03 62.61 4.60
N ALA A 106 20.74 62.31 4.76
CA ALA A 106 20.21 61.50 5.87
C ALA A 106 20.77 60.06 5.95
N GLY A 107 21.26 59.49 4.84
CA GLY A 107 21.81 58.13 4.83
C GLY A 107 20.78 57.06 5.19
N VAL A 108 21.14 56.09 6.03
CA VAL A 108 20.21 55.04 6.54
C VAL A 108 19.47 55.56 7.76
N ILE A 109 18.15 55.35 7.82
CA ILE A 109 17.29 55.85 8.90
C ILE A 109 17.04 54.72 9.90
N LEU A 110 17.52 54.89 11.14
CA LEU A 110 17.13 54.06 12.27
C LEU A 110 15.80 54.58 12.86
N LEU A 111 14.79 53.70 12.90
CA LEU A 111 13.57 53.91 13.64
C LEU A 111 13.63 53.15 14.98
N ALA A 112 14.02 53.86 16.03
CA ALA A 112 14.05 53.35 17.40
C ALA A 112 12.73 53.68 18.11
N VAL A 113 11.65 53.04 17.64
CA VAL A 113 10.26 53.34 18.03
C VAL A 113 9.44 52.07 18.28
N GLN A 114 8.32 52.21 18.96
CA GLN A 114 7.32 51.13 19.11
C GLN A 114 6.49 50.95 17.83
N ALA A 115 5.82 49.80 17.70
CA ALA A 115 5.09 49.42 16.48
C ALA A 115 4.03 50.46 16.04
N ASN A 116 3.21 50.95 16.98
CA ASN A 116 2.11 51.88 16.69
C ASN A 116 2.61 53.23 16.14
N GLU A 117 3.62 53.80 16.78
CA GLU A 117 4.25 55.04 16.36
C GLU A 117 5.05 54.85 15.06
N GLY A 118 5.68 53.68 14.90
CA GLY A 118 6.34 53.26 13.67
C GLY A 118 5.41 53.26 12.46
N VAL A 119 4.17 52.79 12.60
CA VAL A 119 3.16 52.80 11.52
C VAL A 119 2.89 54.23 11.04
N LYS A 120 2.68 55.16 11.97
CA LYS A 120 2.42 56.57 11.65
C LYS A 120 3.60 57.23 10.94
N LEU A 121 4.82 57.04 11.47
CA LEU A 121 6.04 57.61 10.89
C LEU A 121 6.33 57.02 9.49
N VAL A 122 6.28 55.70 9.34
CA VAL A 122 6.55 55.04 8.04
C VAL A 122 5.54 55.45 6.99
N LYS A 123 4.25 55.59 7.36
CA LYS A 123 3.23 56.12 6.46
C LYS A 123 3.65 57.48 5.90
N LEU A 124 3.99 58.43 6.77
CA LEU A 124 4.40 59.78 6.36
C LEU A 124 5.69 59.77 5.53
N ILE A 125 6.69 58.97 5.92
CA ILE A 125 7.97 58.84 5.20
C ILE A 125 7.74 58.33 3.76
N LYS A 126 6.90 57.30 3.60
CA LYS A 126 6.62 56.68 2.30
C LYS A 126 5.73 57.57 1.42
N GLU A 127 4.71 58.21 1.99
CA GLU A 127 3.88 59.21 1.28
C GLU A 127 4.72 60.43 0.83
N ALA A 128 5.72 60.82 1.62
CA ALA A 128 6.68 61.85 1.25
C ALA A 128 7.69 61.43 0.15
N SER A 129 7.61 60.18 -0.33
CA SER A 129 8.50 59.60 -1.35
C SER A 129 9.98 59.58 -0.96
N ILE A 130 10.27 59.44 0.34
CA ILE A 130 11.63 59.33 0.86
C ILE A 130 12.17 57.93 0.59
N GLN A 131 13.24 57.84 -0.20
CA GLN A 131 13.84 56.60 -0.72
C GLN A 131 14.93 55.99 0.18
N ASN A 132 15.32 56.68 1.25
CA ASN A 132 16.36 56.22 2.17
C ASN A 132 15.99 54.87 2.80
N SER A 133 16.96 53.98 2.96
CA SER A 133 16.73 52.69 3.60
C SER A 133 16.34 52.88 5.07
N ILE A 134 15.29 52.17 5.48
CA ILE A 134 14.76 52.22 6.84
C ILE A 134 15.17 50.93 7.55
N ILE A 135 15.71 51.07 8.76
CA ILE A 135 16.06 49.96 9.62
C ILE A 135 15.45 50.13 11.02
N GLY A 136 14.98 49.05 11.63
CA GLY A 136 14.40 49.07 12.97
C GLY A 136 14.67 47.79 13.76
N ALA A 137 14.29 47.81 15.04
CA ALA A 137 14.43 46.67 15.94
C ALA A 137 13.15 45.81 15.99
N SER A 138 13.07 44.90 16.97
CA SER A 138 12.03 43.86 17.06
C SER A 138 10.60 44.39 17.11
N SER A 139 10.39 45.60 17.63
CA SER A 139 9.08 46.28 17.62
C SER A 139 8.49 46.44 16.22
N LEU A 140 9.31 46.68 15.20
CA LEU A 140 8.84 46.81 13.81
C LEU A 140 8.68 45.46 13.10
N SER A 141 9.04 44.35 13.74
CA SER A 141 8.81 42.99 13.23
C SER A 141 7.51 42.37 13.76
N GLU A 142 6.78 43.09 14.62
CA GLU A 142 5.52 42.64 15.18
C GLU A 142 4.36 42.75 14.19
N LYS A 143 3.34 41.90 14.37
CA LYS A 143 2.10 41.96 13.59
C LYS A 143 1.40 43.31 13.70
N THR A 144 1.49 43.97 14.85
CA THR A 144 0.93 45.31 15.06
C THR A 144 1.45 46.31 14.04
N PHE A 145 2.75 46.22 13.70
CA PHE A 145 3.36 47.09 12.70
C PHE A 145 2.88 46.71 11.29
N SER A 146 2.97 45.44 10.89
CA SER A 146 2.57 45.01 9.54
C SER A 146 1.09 45.27 9.25
N ASN A 147 0.22 44.99 10.22
CA ASN A 147 -1.24 45.10 10.04
C ASN A 147 -1.73 46.54 10.21
N GLY A 148 -0.92 47.43 10.80
CA GLY A 148 -1.27 48.84 10.99
C GLY A 148 -1.54 49.58 9.68
N PHE A 149 -1.01 49.08 8.55
CA PHE A 149 -1.20 49.67 7.23
C PHE A 149 -2.43 49.12 6.47
N ASP A 150 -3.04 48.01 6.90
CA ASP A 150 -4.08 47.30 6.13
C ASP A 150 -5.33 48.15 5.83
N LYS A 151 -5.63 49.14 6.69
CA LYS A 151 -6.77 50.04 6.51
C LYS A 151 -6.49 51.15 5.50
N LEU A 152 -5.23 51.39 5.12
CA LEU A 152 -4.83 52.50 4.26
C LEU A 152 -5.13 52.19 2.77
N PRO A 153 -5.64 53.17 1.99
CA PRO A 153 -6.01 52.95 0.59
C PRO A 153 -4.85 52.41 -0.27
N MET A 154 -3.67 53.03 -0.17
CA MET A 154 -2.48 52.63 -0.95
C MET A 154 -2.03 51.19 -0.65
N GLU A 155 -2.19 50.72 0.58
CA GLU A 155 -1.81 49.36 0.97
C GLU A 155 -2.82 48.31 0.46
N LYS A 156 -4.09 48.71 0.23
CA LYS A 156 -5.12 47.87 -0.37
C LYS A 156 -4.94 47.73 -1.87
N GLU A 157 -4.56 48.82 -2.54
CA GLU A 157 -4.33 48.84 -3.98
C GLU A 157 -2.98 48.20 -4.34
N HIS A 158 -1.94 48.49 -3.56
CA HIS A 158 -0.57 48.03 -3.76
C HIS A 158 -0.03 47.38 -2.48
N PRO A 159 -0.28 46.07 -2.25
CA PRO A 159 0.19 45.38 -1.05
C PRO A 159 1.71 45.48 -0.87
N GLY A 160 2.14 45.96 0.30
CA GLY A 160 3.53 46.23 0.62
C GLY A 160 4.00 47.65 0.30
N PHE A 161 3.14 48.57 -0.17
CA PHE A 161 3.51 49.95 -0.47
C PHE A 161 4.26 50.61 0.69
N TYR A 162 3.75 50.48 1.92
CA TYR A 162 4.38 51.08 3.09
C TYR A 162 5.53 50.25 3.68
N THR A 163 5.44 48.92 3.60
CA THR A 163 6.35 48.02 4.32
C THR A 163 7.54 47.57 3.50
N ASN A 164 7.44 47.53 2.17
CA ASN A 164 8.51 47.02 1.31
C ASN A 164 9.85 47.73 1.57
N ASP A 165 10.90 46.92 1.62
CA ASP A 165 12.29 47.34 1.80
C ASP A 165 12.62 47.96 3.17
N ILE A 166 11.75 47.76 4.16
CA ILE A 166 12.08 48.02 5.57
C ILE A 166 12.80 46.80 6.13
N TYR A 167 13.98 47.06 6.71
CA TYR A 167 14.80 46.05 7.37
C TYR A 167 14.53 46.06 8.88
N VAL A 168 14.34 44.88 9.47
CA VAL A 168 13.99 44.77 10.88
C VAL A 168 14.84 43.70 11.55
N ALA A 169 15.52 44.06 12.64
CA ALA A 169 16.09 43.06 13.53
C ALA A 169 14.94 42.32 14.22
N THR A 170 14.91 41.01 14.09
CA THR A 170 13.81 40.16 14.55
C THR A 170 14.34 38.92 15.29
N PRO A 171 13.68 38.50 16.38
CA PRO A 171 14.08 37.31 17.15
C PRO A 171 13.93 35.99 16.40
N LEU A 172 13.00 35.92 15.44
CA LEU A 172 12.74 34.71 14.66
C LEU A 172 12.17 35.09 13.30
N ILE A 173 12.66 34.41 12.26
CA ILE A 173 12.05 34.42 10.93
C ILE A 173 11.70 32.98 10.61
N PHE A 174 10.42 32.70 10.39
CA PHE A 174 9.96 31.33 10.16
C PHE A 174 10.51 30.71 8.87
N ASP A 175 11.13 31.46 7.96
CA ASP A 175 11.73 30.91 6.75
C ASP A 175 13.12 30.29 6.97
N THR A 176 13.78 30.61 8.09
CA THR A 176 15.08 30.04 8.53
C THR A 176 14.91 29.07 9.70
N ALA A 177 13.68 28.90 10.17
CA ALA A 177 13.37 28.11 11.35
C ALA A 177 13.32 26.61 11.02
N ASN A 178 13.82 25.81 11.95
CA ASN A 178 13.93 24.36 11.84
C ASN A 178 12.56 23.65 11.80
N GLU A 179 12.59 22.32 11.65
CA GLU A 179 11.38 21.50 11.57
C GLU A 179 10.44 21.68 12.78
N LYS A 180 10.97 21.75 14.01
CA LYS A 180 10.16 21.96 15.23
C LYS A 180 9.38 23.27 15.15
N ALA A 181 9.99 24.33 14.65
CA ALA A 181 9.34 25.62 14.46
C ALA A 181 8.29 25.60 13.33
N GLN A 182 8.51 24.84 12.25
CA GLN A 182 7.49 24.65 11.21
C GLN A 182 6.30 23.85 11.71
N ASN A 183 6.55 22.77 12.45
CA ASN A 183 5.50 21.96 13.07
C ASN A 183 4.69 22.81 14.06
N PHE A 184 5.35 23.64 14.87
CA PHE A 184 4.67 24.64 15.70
C PHE A 184 3.83 25.62 14.87
N LYS A 185 4.40 26.17 13.79
CA LYS A 185 3.69 27.08 12.89
C LYS A 185 2.41 26.46 12.34
N GLU A 186 2.47 25.20 11.91
CA GLU A 186 1.32 24.47 11.39
C GLU A 186 0.27 24.14 12.46
N LEU A 187 0.70 23.68 13.64
CA LEU A 187 -0.20 23.40 14.77
C LEU A 187 -0.89 24.68 15.23
N TYR A 188 -0.15 25.79 15.31
CA TYR A 188 -0.69 27.09 15.66
C TYR A 188 -1.74 27.54 14.64
N GLN A 189 -1.42 27.46 13.34
CA GLN A 189 -2.39 27.78 12.28
C GLN A 189 -3.63 26.89 12.32
N LYS A 190 -3.46 25.58 12.57
CA LYS A 190 -4.60 24.65 12.67
C LYS A 190 -5.52 24.99 13.83
N ASN A 191 -4.95 25.38 14.97
CA ASN A 191 -5.71 25.61 16.20
C ASN A 191 -6.29 27.03 16.30
N TYR A 192 -5.63 28.02 15.68
CA TYR A 192 -5.97 29.44 15.83
C TYR A 192 -6.35 30.15 14.53
N ASP A 193 -6.29 29.46 13.38
CA ASP A 193 -6.54 30.03 12.04
C ASP A 193 -5.70 31.28 11.72
N ASP A 194 -4.50 31.34 12.29
CA ASP A 194 -3.59 32.48 12.17
C ASP A 194 -2.12 32.02 12.12
N VAL A 195 -1.25 32.77 11.45
CA VAL A 195 0.20 32.45 11.37
C VAL A 195 0.90 32.98 12.61
N PRO A 196 1.64 32.19 13.41
CA PRO A 196 2.31 32.74 14.58
C PRO A 196 3.37 33.78 14.19
N GLY A 197 3.52 34.81 15.02
CA GLY A 197 4.69 35.71 14.99
C GLY A 197 5.81 35.19 15.90
N TRP A 198 6.96 35.86 15.91
CA TRP A 198 8.08 35.50 16.79
C TRP A 198 7.69 35.53 18.27
N ALA A 199 6.83 36.48 18.68
CA ALA A 199 6.41 36.61 20.08
C ALA A 199 5.66 35.37 20.59
N ALA A 200 4.84 34.74 19.74
CA ALA A 200 4.14 33.50 20.07
C ALA A 200 5.13 32.33 20.23
N ALA A 201 6.14 32.26 19.35
CA ALA A 201 7.16 31.22 19.44
C ALA A 201 8.03 31.33 20.71
N TYR A 202 8.46 32.56 21.05
CA TYR A 202 9.22 32.80 22.28
C TYR A 202 8.37 32.63 23.54
N ALA A 203 7.07 32.94 23.50
CA ALA A 203 6.17 32.65 24.61
C ALA A 203 6.01 31.14 24.84
N TYR A 204 5.90 30.36 23.76
CA TYR A 204 5.86 28.91 23.83
C TYR A 204 7.12 28.32 24.46
N ASP A 205 8.31 28.73 24.00
CA ASP A 205 9.59 28.30 24.58
C ASP A 205 9.74 28.75 26.03
N THR A 206 9.28 29.96 26.36
CA THR A 206 9.35 30.48 27.74
C THR A 206 8.48 29.66 28.69
N ALA A 207 7.27 29.27 28.25
CA ALA A 207 6.41 28.37 29.01
C ALA A 207 7.05 26.98 29.17
N MET A 208 7.66 26.45 28.10
CA MET A 208 8.39 25.18 28.13
C MET A 208 9.54 25.22 29.15
N VAL A 209 10.37 26.26 29.12
CA VAL A 209 11.47 26.47 30.08
C VAL A 209 10.97 26.53 31.52
N LEU A 210 9.86 27.24 31.77
CA LEU A 210 9.25 27.29 33.10
C LEU A 210 8.76 25.92 33.57
N VAL A 211 8.06 25.17 32.71
CA VAL A 211 7.56 23.84 33.04
C VAL A 211 8.71 22.89 33.34
N GLU A 212 9.78 22.94 32.56
CA GLU A 212 10.98 22.13 32.80
C GLU A 212 11.70 22.53 34.10
N ALA A 213 11.82 23.82 34.39
CA ALA A 213 12.35 24.30 35.67
C ALA A 213 11.53 23.78 36.86
N MET A 214 10.20 23.81 36.76
CA MET A 214 9.30 23.29 37.80
C MET A 214 9.45 21.78 37.99
N LYS A 215 9.63 21.01 36.90
CA LYS A 215 9.90 19.57 36.98
C LYS A 215 11.22 19.26 37.68
N ARG A 216 12.31 19.96 37.31
CA ARG A 216 13.64 19.79 37.92
C ARG A 216 13.67 20.20 39.39
N ALA A 217 12.87 21.20 39.76
CA ALA A 217 12.82 21.74 41.12
C ALA A 217 12.21 20.78 42.17
N LYS A 218 11.54 19.69 41.77
CA LYS A 218 10.89 18.71 42.69
C LYS A 218 10.07 19.41 43.78
N LEU A 219 9.02 20.10 43.35
CA LEU A 219 8.17 20.95 44.20
C LEU A 219 7.35 20.13 45.19
N GLU A 220 7.12 20.67 46.39
CA GLU A 220 6.23 20.05 47.39
C GLU A 220 4.77 20.44 47.15
N GLY A 221 4.51 21.69 46.75
CA GLY A 221 3.16 22.18 46.40
C GLY A 221 2.27 22.54 47.59
N SER A 222 2.81 22.56 48.81
CA SER A 222 2.06 22.95 50.03
C SER A 222 2.14 24.47 50.29
N LYS A 223 1.15 25.04 50.99
CA LYS A 223 1.19 26.47 51.40
C LYS A 223 2.40 26.81 52.26
N ARG A 224 2.92 25.85 53.03
CA ARG A 224 4.11 26.04 53.90
C ARG A 224 5.40 26.04 53.09
N ALA A 225 5.47 25.26 52.01
CA ALA A 225 6.64 25.17 51.14
C ALA A 225 6.74 26.29 50.09
N LEU A 226 5.70 27.13 49.93
CA LEU A 226 5.60 28.12 48.84
C LEU A 226 6.85 29.01 48.65
N LYS A 227 7.45 29.49 49.75
CA LYS A 227 8.66 30.34 49.68
C LYS A 227 9.86 29.55 49.16
N GLU A 228 9.99 28.31 49.62
CA GLU A 228 11.06 27.41 49.24
C GLU A 228 10.89 26.89 47.81
N ASP A 229 9.69 26.48 47.42
CA ASP A 229 9.36 26.08 46.06
C ASP A 229 9.68 27.19 45.05
N ARG A 230 9.36 28.46 45.37
CA ARG A 230 9.75 29.61 44.54
C ARG A 230 11.26 29.77 44.40
N ARG A 231 12.02 29.49 45.46
CA ARG A 231 13.49 29.54 45.44
C ARG A 231 14.05 28.41 44.58
N LYS A 232 13.55 27.18 44.74
CA LYS A 232 13.92 26.04 43.91
C LYS A 232 13.64 26.27 42.42
N ILE A 233 12.51 26.89 42.06
CA ILE A 233 12.22 27.25 40.66
C ILE A 233 13.23 28.28 40.14
N LYS A 234 13.55 29.31 40.94
CA LYS A 234 14.56 30.33 40.58
C LYS A 234 15.93 29.67 40.32
N ASP A 235 16.34 28.78 41.20
CA ASP A 235 17.64 28.10 41.11
C ASP A 235 17.66 27.09 39.94
N ALA A 236 16.53 26.41 39.67
CA ALA A 236 16.36 25.57 38.49
C ALA A 236 16.44 26.37 37.18
N LEU A 237 15.83 27.56 37.12
CA LEU A 237 15.98 28.47 35.97
C LEU A 237 17.43 28.91 35.79
N ALA A 238 18.12 29.25 36.88
CA ALA A 238 19.53 29.62 36.85
C ALA A 238 20.47 28.47 36.45
N SER A 239 20.02 27.21 36.54
CA SER A 239 20.80 26.04 36.12
C SER A 239 20.95 25.93 34.59
N PHE A 240 20.08 26.58 33.82
CA PHE A 240 20.19 26.68 32.36
C PHE A 240 21.23 27.75 31.99
N ASN A 241 22.49 27.54 32.32
CA ASN A 241 23.55 28.56 32.25
C ASN A 241 24.59 28.35 31.13
N SER A 242 24.49 27.25 30.38
CA SER A 242 25.43 26.90 29.31
C SER A 242 24.73 26.12 28.22
N ILE A 243 25.40 25.98 27.07
CA ILE A 243 24.94 25.19 25.93
C ILE A 243 24.69 23.73 26.34
N TYR A 244 25.53 23.15 27.20
CA TYR A 244 25.41 21.76 27.67
C TYR A 244 24.19 21.51 28.55
N ASN A 245 23.74 22.54 29.28
CA ASN A 245 22.56 22.48 30.12
C ASN A 245 21.34 23.15 29.49
N ALA A 246 21.44 23.61 28.23
CA ALA A 246 20.40 24.37 27.58
C ALA A 246 19.17 23.50 27.27
N LEU A 247 18.00 24.12 27.26
CA LEU A 247 16.77 23.48 26.80
C LEU A 247 16.50 23.85 25.34
N GLU A 248 16.51 22.86 24.46
CA GLU A 248 16.22 23.08 23.04
C GLU A 248 14.70 23.27 22.83
N GLY A 249 14.32 24.43 22.29
CA GLY A 249 12.94 24.75 21.93
C GLY A 249 12.77 25.07 20.45
N ILE A 250 11.63 25.67 20.10
CA ILE A 250 11.34 26.09 18.71
C ILE A 250 12.10 27.35 18.30
N THR A 251 12.62 28.12 19.27
CA THR A 251 13.47 29.31 19.05
C THR A 251 14.95 28.99 19.24
N GLY A 252 15.31 27.70 19.16
CA GLY A 252 16.67 27.19 19.41
C GLY A 252 16.95 26.94 20.89
N LEU A 253 18.23 26.90 21.26
CA LEU A 253 18.67 26.63 22.63
C LEU A 253 18.27 27.78 23.58
N ASN A 254 17.74 27.42 24.75
CA ASN A 254 17.35 28.36 25.81
C ASN A 254 18.29 28.17 27.01
N TYR A 255 19.17 29.15 27.23
CA TYR A 255 20.07 29.26 28.38
C TYR A 255 20.40 30.74 28.63
N PHE A 256 20.77 31.07 29.86
CA PHE A 256 20.94 32.43 30.38
C PHE A 256 22.38 32.71 30.80
N ASP A 257 22.83 33.95 30.64
CA ASP A 257 24.10 34.41 31.20
C ASP A 257 23.98 34.78 32.69
N GLU A 258 25.06 35.31 33.26
CA GLU A 258 25.14 35.78 34.65
C GLU A 258 24.12 36.90 34.97
N ASN A 259 23.73 37.67 33.96
CA ASN A 259 22.70 38.71 34.06
C ASN A 259 21.29 38.17 33.81
N ARG A 260 21.13 36.85 33.65
CA ARG A 260 19.85 36.17 33.37
C ARG A 260 19.24 36.57 32.02
N ASP A 261 20.08 37.01 31.09
CA ASP A 261 19.71 37.31 29.71
C ASP A 261 19.98 36.10 28.82
N ALA A 262 18.99 35.71 28.03
CA ALA A 262 19.16 34.60 27.10
C ALA A 262 20.14 34.96 25.97
N GLN A 263 21.04 34.03 25.68
CA GLN A 263 22.03 34.18 24.62
C GLN A 263 21.43 33.77 23.26
N LYS A 264 20.48 34.58 22.78
CA LYS A 264 19.78 34.36 21.51
C LYS A 264 20.41 35.17 20.37
N PRO A 265 20.49 34.61 19.15
CA PRO A 265 20.97 35.37 18.00
C PRO A 265 19.98 36.47 17.59
N VAL A 266 20.50 37.56 17.03
CA VAL A 266 19.70 38.59 16.36
C VAL A 266 19.68 38.24 14.87
N SER A 267 18.48 38.04 14.32
CA SER A 267 18.28 37.85 12.88
C SER A 267 17.79 39.16 12.25
N ILE A 268 17.91 39.28 10.93
CA ILE A 268 17.39 40.44 10.21
C ILE A 268 16.46 40.05 9.07
N GLY A 269 15.24 40.56 9.15
CA GLY A 269 14.23 40.41 8.13
C GLY A 269 14.16 41.64 7.24
N ILE A 270 13.58 41.45 6.06
CA ILE A 270 13.16 42.50 5.14
C ILE A 270 11.69 42.26 4.80
N TYR A 271 10.90 43.32 4.79
CA TYR A 271 9.51 43.23 4.35
C TYR A 271 9.42 43.20 2.82
N LYS A 272 8.69 42.19 2.30
CA LYS A 272 8.33 42.03 0.89
C LYS A 272 6.87 41.56 0.79
N HIS A 273 6.03 42.34 0.11
CA HIS A 273 4.59 42.08 -0.03
C HIS A 273 3.92 41.77 1.32
N LYS A 274 4.13 42.65 2.32
CA LYS A 274 3.68 42.51 3.73
C LYS A 274 4.33 41.40 4.55
N ASN A 275 5.06 40.47 3.94
CA ASN A 275 5.72 39.37 4.64
C ASN A 275 7.14 39.76 5.06
N SER A 276 7.50 39.49 6.31
CA SER A 276 8.89 39.56 6.75
C SER A 276 9.60 38.28 6.32
N VAL A 277 10.58 38.42 5.42
CA VAL A 277 11.43 37.34 4.91
C VAL A 277 12.89 37.63 5.27
N SER A 278 13.74 36.63 5.31
CA SER A 278 15.14 36.79 5.70
C SER A 278 15.91 37.71 4.75
N ALA A 279 16.64 38.69 5.28
CA ALA A 279 17.53 39.46 4.43
C ALA A 279 18.60 38.54 3.79
N LEU A 280 19.07 38.89 2.58
CA LEU A 280 20.00 38.07 1.78
C LEU A 280 21.37 37.84 2.46
N THR A 281 21.65 38.57 3.54
CA THR A 281 22.85 38.39 4.37
C THR A 281 22.42 38.39 5.83
N GLN A 282 22.87 37.39 6.59
CA GLN A 282 22.74 37.33 8.04
C GLN A 282 24.12 37.46 8.68
N LEU A 283 24.16 37.92 9.93
CA LEU A 283 25.38 37.92 10.74
C LEU A 283 25.18 36.95 11.90
N GLN A 284 26.05 35.95 12.02
CA GLN A 284 25.99 34.94 13.07
C GLN A 284 27.23 35.00 13.94
N VAL A 285 27.05 34.96 15.26
CA VAL A 285 28.18 34.99 16.19
C VAL A 285 28.97 33.68 16.07
N VAL A 286 30.29 33.78 15.96
CA VAL A 286 31.18 32.62 16.05
C VAL A 286 31.14 32.12 17.50
N ARG A 287 30.70 30.86 17.70
CA ARG A 287 30.55 30.28 19.04
C ARG A 287 31.89 30.13 19.75
N HIS A 288 32.90 29.59 19.06
CA HIS A 288 34.27 29.54 19.55
C HIS A 288 35.22 30.08 18.48
N PRO A 289 35.97 31.17 18.75
CA PRO A 289 36.94 31.73 17.82
C PRO A 289 37.96 30.73 17.25
N ASN A 290 38.28 29.70 18.02
CA ASN A 290 39.25 28.68 17.63
C ASN A 290 38.71 27.71 16.57
N GLU A 291 37.39 27.62 16.36
CA GLU A 291 36.77 26.77 15.33
C GLU A 291 37.21 27.15 13.90
N ILE A 292 37.68 28.38 13.70
CA ILE A 292 38.12 28.87 12.40
C ILE A 292 39.60 28.52 12.21
N ALA A 293 39.91 27.54 11.37
CA ALA A 293 41.28 27.08 11.11
C ALA A 293 42.21 28.21 10.58
N ASP A 294 41.71 29.03 9.65
CA ASP A 294 42.42 30.20 9.13
C ASP A 294 41.56 31.47 9.20
N LEU A 295 41.62 32.14 10.35
CA LEU A 295 40.88 33.37 10.62
C LEU A 295 41.29 34.51 9.69
N GLN A 296 42.57 34.64 9.34
CA GLN A 296 43.06 35.73 8.50
C GLN A 296 42.49 35.65 7.09
N ASN A 297 42.48 34.44 6.51
CA ASN A 297 41.88 34.21 5.20
C ASN A 297 40.35 34.31 5.26
N ALA A 298 39.72 33.91 6.36
CA ALA A 298 38.27 34.09 6.55
C ALA A 298 37.87 35.58 6.59
N ILE A 299 38.66 36.43 7.24
CA ILE A 299 38.46 37.88 7.27
C ILE A 299 38.75 38.50 5.89
N LYS A 300 39.86 38.12 5.24
CA LYS A 300 40.25 38.63 3.92
C LYS A 300 39.19 38.38 2.84
N ASN A 301 38.48 37.26 2.93
CA ASN A 301 37.43 36.87 1.98
C ASN A 301 36.03 37.35 2.41
N ASP A 302 35.91 38.30 3.34
CA ASP A 302 34.63 38.79 3.89
C ASP A 302 33.74 37.67 4.48
N ARG A 303 34.27 36.49 4.81
CA ARG A 303 33.50 35.37 5.41
C ARG A 303 33.25 35.59 6.90
N VAL A 304 34.18 36.25 7.57
CA VAL A 304 34.11 36.59 8.99
C VAL A 304 34.37 38.07 9.15
N LEU A 305 33.56 38.73 9.97
CA LEU A 305 33.68 40.12 10.34
C LEU A 305 34.11 40.22 11.79
N LEU A 306 35.04 41.13 12.08
CA LEU A 306 35.40 41.47 13.45
C LEU A 306 34.48 42.60 13.94
N ILE A 307 33.58 42.28 14.87
CA ILE A 307 32.57 43.20 15.41
C ILE A 307 32.70 43.23 16.93
N ASN A 308 33.17 44.36 17.49
CA ASN A 308 33.29 44.56 18.95
C ASN A 308 34.03 43.41 19.66
N GLU A 309 35.24 43.07 19.18
CA GLU A 309 36.06 41.96 19.69
C GLU A 309 35.45 40.57 19.50
N LYS A 310 34.23 40.47 18.95
CA LYS A 310 33.57 39.22 18.60
C LYS A 310 33.73 38.96 17.10
N GLN A 311 34.03 37.72 16.76
CA GLN A 311 34.04 37.27 15.38
C GLN A 311 32.61 36.89 15.00
N MET A 312 32.13 37.37 13.85
CA MET A 312 30.81 37.04 13.32
C MET A 312 30.94 36.52 11.90
N TYR A 313 30.32 35.38 11.61
CA TYR A 313 30.17 34.89 10.25
C TYR A 313 29.22 35.81 9.46
N LYS A 314 29.64 36.15 8.24
CA LYS A 314 28.76 36.72 7.23
C LYS A 314 28.14 35.59 6.43
N THR A 315 26.88 35.30 6.72
CA THR A 315 26.17 34.14 6.17
C THR A 315 25.30 34.57 5.00
N ASN A 316 25.47 33.94 3.84
CA ASN A 316 24.63 34.19 2.67
C ASN A 316 23.31 33.45 2.80
N VAL A 317 22.21 34.15 2.60
CA VAL A 317 20.87 33.55 2.53
C VAL A 317 20.52 33.29 1.07
N VAL A 318 20.28 32.04 0.75
CA VAL A 318 19.87 31.60 -0.59
C VAL A 318 18.41 31.20 -0.52
N TYR A 319 17.58 31.97 -1.20
CA TYR A 319 16.18 31.63 -1.41
C TYR A 319 16.08 30.48 -2.39
N VAL A 320 15.39 29.43 -1.99
CA VAL A 320 15.14 28.23 -2.78
C VAL A 320 13.65 28.15 -3.06
N GLY A 321 13.29 28.06 -4.33
CA GLY A 321 11.93 27.69 -4.70
C GLY A 321 11.93 26.49 -5.64
N ILE A 322 10.84 25.73 -5.57
CA ILE A 322 10.67 24.50 -6.32
C ILE A 322 9.28 24.42 -6.91
N GLU A 323 9.21 23.97 -8.16
CA GLU A 323 7.98 23.64 -8.87
C GLU A 323 8.06 22.16 -9.26
N PHE A 324 7.26 21.31 -8.62
CA PHE A 324 7.14 19.92 -9.03
C PHE A 324 6.37 19.83 -10.37
N ILE A 325 6.94 19.12 -11.34
CA ILE A 325 6.34 18.89 -12.66
C ILE A 325 5.66 17.52 -12.68
N GLU A 326 6.40 16.46 -12.32
CA GLU A 326 5.92 15.09 -12.39
C GLU A 326 6.56 14.20 -11.30
N ILE A 327 5.76 13.32 -10.70
CA ILE A 327 6.19 12.19 -9.87
C ILE A 327 5.74 10.92 -10.57
N SER A 328 6.69 10.04 -10.92
CA SER A 328 6.44 8.81 -11.65
C SER A 328 7.29 7.65 -11.14
N ASP A 329 7.05 6.44 -11.67
CA ASP A 329 7.83 5.22 -11.38
C ASP A 329 8.01 4.92 -9.88
N ILE A 330 6.95 5.09 -9.08
CA ILE A 330 6.99 4.85 -7.63
C ILE A 330 7.11 3.35 -7.35
N ASP A 331 8.32 2.91 -7.00
CA ASP A 331 8.63 1.57 -6.53
C ASP A 331 8.70 1.54 -5.00
N ILE A 332 7.58 1.13 -4.38
CA ILE A 332 7.47 0.99 -2.92
C ILE A 332 8.48 -0.03 -2.37
N LYS A 333 8.82 -1.08 -3.13
CA LYS A 333 9.66 -2.18 -2.61
C LYS A 333 11.08 -1.72 -2.35
N ASN A 334 11.58 -0.87 -3.25
CA ASN A 334 12.93 -0.31 -3.14
C ASN A 334 12.94 1.12 -2.56
N LEU A 335 11.75 1.68 -2.27
CA LEU A 335 11.54 3.08 -1.86
C LEU A 335 12.15 4.06 -2.85
N GLN A 336 11.87 3.88 -4.14
CA GLN A 336 12.41 4.72 -5.22
C GLN A 336 11.29 5.36 -6.03
N PHE A 337 11.54 6.55 -6.56
CA PHE A 337 10.63 7.22 -7.48
C PHE A 337 11.40 8.17 -8.39
N THR A 338 10.84 8.42 -9.57
CA THR A 338 11.33 9.43 -10.52
C THR A 338 10.66 10.77 -10.21
N LEU A 339 11.46 11.83 -10.15
CA LEU A 339 10.96 13.19 -9.93
C LEU A 339 11.47 14.12 -11.03
N ASP A 340 10.55 14.85 -11.66
CA ASP A 340 10.83 15.98 -12.56
C ASP A 340 10.34 17.28 -11.90
N PHE A 341 11.23 18.25 -11.74
CA PHE A 341 10.92 19.51 -11.07
C PHE A 341 11.80 20.64 -11.59
N LYS A 342 11.32 21.89 -11.44
CA LYS A 342 12.16 23.08 -11.55
C LYS A 342 12.61 23.51 -10.17
N LEU A 343 13.88 23.86 -10.05
CA LEU A 343 14.51 24.38 -8.85
C LEU A 343 15.13 25.72 -9.17
N TRP A 344 14.83 26.74 -8.39
CA TRP A 344 15.44 28.05 -8.57
C TRP A 344 16.07 28.57 -7.29
N PHE A 345 17.10 29.38 -7.50
CA PHE A 345 17.86 30.02 -6.44
C PHE A 345 17.87 31.52 -6.66
N ARG A 346 17.53 32.28 -5.62
CA ARG A 346 17.70 33.73 -5.56
C ARG A 346 18.66 34.09 -4.42
N PHE A 347 19.79 34.70 -4.76
CA PHE A 347 20.87 34.92 -3.81
C PHE A 347 21.72 36.13 -4.16
N GLN A 348 22.55 36.57 -3.21
CA GLN A 348 23.53 37.64 -3.41
C GLN A 348 24.93 37.11 -3.07
N GLY A 349 25.94 37.56 -3.82
CA GLY A 349 27.34 37.19 -3.59
C GLY A 349 27.75 35.85 -4.21
N ASN A 350 28.79 35.23 -3.64
CA ASN A 350 29.41 34.02 -4.16
C ASN A 350 28.66 32.78 -3.67
N PHE A 351 27.79 32.23 -4.53
CA PHE A 351 27.15 30.93 -4.33
C PHE A 351 27.11 30.21 -5.69
N ASN A 352 27.57 28.95 -5.72
CA ASN A 352 27.53 28.13 -6.92
C ASN A 352 26.57 26.94 -6.74
N PRO A 353 25.40 26.94 -7.40
CA PRO A 353 24.48 25.80 -7.38
C PRO A 353 25.09 24.46 -7.85
N ASP A 354 26.16 24.46 -8.64
CA ASP A 354 26.82 23.24 -9.11
C ASP A 354 27.39 22.36 -7.97
N ASN A 355 27.64 22.98 -6.81
CA ASN A 355 28.18 22.32 -5.62
C ASN A 355 27.09 21.81 -4.67
N ILE A 356 25.84 21.74 -5.12
CA ILE A 356 24.75 21.12 -4.37
C ILE A 356 24.83 19.60 -4.51
N ASP A 357 24.65 18.91 -3.39
CA ASP A 357 24.53 17.46 -3.34
C ASP A 357 23.16 17.08 -2.80
N PHE A 358 22.41 16.33 -3.60
CA PHE A 358 21.12 15.79 -3.22
C PHE A 358 21.34 14.52 -2.41
N VAL A 359 21.06 14.57 -1.12
CA VAL A 359 21.38 13.50 -0.16
C VAL A 359 20.58 12.23 -0.44
N ASN A 360 19.34 12.38 -0.92
CA ASN A 360 18.45 11.28 -1.24
C ASN A 360 18.46 10.90 -2.74
N ALA A 361 19.35 11.47 -3.55
CA ALA A 361 19.48 11.10 -4.95
C ALA A 361 20.14 9.72 -5.10
N ILE A 362 19.74 8.97 -6.13
CA ILE A 362 20.41 7.71 -6.49
C ILE A 362 21.51 7.98 -7.51
N ASN A 363 21.28 8.90 -8.46
CA ASN A 363 22.21 9.21 -9.53
C ASN A 363 22.84 10.61 -9.40
N HIS A 364 23.76 10.77 -8.45
CA HIS A 364 24.39 12.08 -8.16
C HIS A 364 25.12 12.70 -9.36
N LYS A 365 25.76 11.90 -10.22
CA LYS A 365 26.53 12.41 -11.36
C LYS A 365 25.63 13.08 -12.40
N GLU A 366 24.49 12.47 -12.69
CA GLU A 366 23.53 12.98 -13.67
C GLU A 366 22.95 14.33 -13.22
N ILE A 367 22.57 14.44 -11.95
CA ILE A 367 22.04 15.69 -11.39
C ILE A 367 23.10 16.81 -11.45
N ARG A 368 24.37 16.49 -11.18
CA ARG A 368 25.47 17.47 -11.26
C ARG A 368 25.66 18.04 -12.66
N GLU A 369 25.49 17.23 -13.71
CA GLU A 369 25.55 17.74 -15.09
C GLU A 369 24.34 18.62 -15.44
N GLN A 370 23.15 18.31 -14.89
CA GLN A 370 21.96 19.16 -15.05
C GLN A 370 22.11 20.50 -14.32
N LEU A 371 22.73 20.52 -13.14
CA LEU A 371 23.01 21.75 -12.37
C LEU A 371 23.99 22.71 -13.04
N LYS A 372 24.85 22.24 -13.96
CA LYS A 372 25.75 23.12 -14.73
C LYS A 372 25.02 23.93 -15.79
N LYS A 373 23.79 23.57 -16.15
CA LYS A 373 23.03 24.13 -17.27
C LYS A 373 21.73 24.79 -16.78
N PRO A 374 21.77 26.05 -16.28
CA PRO A 374 20.56 26.76 -15.93
C PRO A 374 19.71 27.04 -17.17
N ILE A 375 18.38 26.89 -17.02
CA ILE A 375 17.40 27.28 -18.04
C ILE A 375 17.23 28.80 -18.07
N GLU A 376 17.38 29.44 -16.91
CA GLU A 376 17.29 30.89 -16.77
C GLU A 376 18.38 31.36 -15.82
N ASN A 377 19.06 32.45 -16.18
CA ASN A 377 20.09 33.08 -15.36
C ASN A 377 19.96 34.60 -15.52
N LYS A 378 19.45 35.27 -14.48
CA LYS A 378 19.26 36.71 -14.42
C LYS A 378 20.13 37.30 -13.32
N HIS A 379 20.67 38.49 -13.56
CA HIS A 379 21.40 39.26 -12.57
C HIS A 379 20.86 40.68 -12.56
N GLN A 380 20.27 41.11 -11.44
CA GLN A 380 19.67 42.43 -11.28
C GLN A 380 19.90 42.92 -9.85
N ASP A 381 20.32 44.18 -9.68
CA ASP A 381 20.48 44.85 -8.38
C ASP A 381 21.27 44.04 -7.33
N LYS A 382 22.37 43.40 -7.77
CA LYS A 382 23.24 42.50 -6.98
C LYS A 382 22.63 41.16 -6.59
N ILE A 383 21.39 40.89 -7.01
CA ILE A 383 20.70 39.63 -6.82
C ILE A 383 20.87 38.78 -8.09
N THR A 384 21.32 37.55 -7.90
CA THR A 384 21.38 36.53 -8.95
C THR A 384 20.19 35.60 -8.81
N TYR A 385 19.52 35.32 -9.91
CA TYR A 385 18.40 34.39 -10.01
C TYR A 385 18.72 33.33 -11.06
N ARG A 386 18.72 32.05 -10.65
CA ARG A 386 19.00 30.91 -11.54
C ARG A 386 17.92 29.86 -11.42
N VAL A 387 17.47 29.31 -12.55
CA VAL A 387 16.47 28.25 -12.62
C VAL A 387 17.06 27.03 -13.30
N TYR A 388 16.80 25.86 -12.75
CA TYR A 388 17.22 24.56 -13.24
C TYR A 388 16.00 23.67 -13.39
N ARG A 389 15.99 22.76 -14.37
CA ARG A 389 15.05 21.63 -14.39
C ARG A 389 15.84 20.37 -14.15
N ILE A 390 15.41 19.58 -13.19
CA ILE A 390 16.08 18.37 -12.77
C ILE A 390 15.09 17.23 -12.91
N LYS A 391 15.50 16.19 -13.65
CA LYS A 391 14.80 14.91 -13.69
C LYS A 391 15.77 13.80 -13.31
N SER A 392 15.48 13.07 -12.25
CA SER A 392 16.30 11.94 -11.79
C SER A 392 15.53 11.03 -10.82
N LEU A 393 16.20 9.97 -10.37
CA LEU A 393 15.68 8.99 -9.43
C LEU A 393 16.11 9.32 -7.99
N PHE A 394 15.14 9.31 -7.07
CA PHE A 394 15.32 9.65 -5.66
C PHE A 394 14.81 8.53 -4.76
N ARG A 395 15.35 8.49 -3.54
CA ARG A 395 14.87 7.64 -2.44
C ARG A 395 13.74 8.32 -1.68
N ALA A 396 12.66 7.57 -1.43
CA ALA A 396 11.54 7.98 -0.58
C ALA A 396 11.90 7.83 0.91
N ASP A 397 11.06 8.41 1.77
CA ASP A 397 11.17 8.31 3.23
C ASP A 397 12.55 8.74 3.76
N PHE A 398 13.10 9.81 3.18
CA PHE A 398 14.46 10.32 3.44
C PHE A 398 14.61 11.15 4.73
N LEU A 399 13.58 11.19 5.58
CA LEU A 399 13.59 11.91 6.86
C LEU A 399 13.33 10.93 8.01
N ASP A 400 14.22 10.89 9.00
CA ASP A 400 14.27 9.87 10.07
C ASP A 400 13.08 9.89 11.06
N HIS A 401 12.17 10.86 10.95
CA HIS A 401 11.03 11.04 11.89
C HIS A 401 9.66 11.10 11.20
N PHE A 402 9.58 10.85 9.89
CA PHE A 402 8.36 10.94 9.10
C PHE A 402 7.80 9.55 8.73
N PHE A 403 7.49 8.71 9.72
CA PHE A 403 6.77 7.46 9.46
C PHE A 403 5.28 7.62 9.76
N VAL A 404 4.45 7.62 8.70
CA VAL A 404 2.99 7.57 8.83
C VAL A 404 2.48 6.36 8.06
N TYR A 405 1.67 5.52 8.72
CA TYR A 405 1.23 4.24 8.16
C TYR A 405 0.56 4.36 6.77
N LYS A 406 1.02 3.54 5.81
CA LYS A 406 0.61 3.53 4.38
C LYS A 406 0.76 4.89 3.67
N GLN A 407 1.62 5.74 4.19
CA GLN A 407 2.01 7.00 3.57
C GLN A 407 3.52 6.98 3.36
N HIS A 408 3.95 7.60 2.27
CA HIS A 408 5.35 7.74 1.94
C HIS A 408 5.67 9.20 1.68
N LEU A 409 6.88 9.58 2.02
CA LEU A 409 7.43 10.89 1.76
C LEU A 409 8.25 10.84 0.47
N VAL A 410 7.79 11.55 -0.56
CA VAL A 410 8.49 11.69 -1.84
C VAL A 410 8.92 13.14 -2.02
N GLY A 411 10.14 13.37 -2.50
CA GLY A 411 10.68 14.72 -2.64
C GLY A 411 12.20 14.75 -2.73
N ILE A 412 12.77 15.89 -2.36
CA ILE A 412 14.21 16.11 -2.41
C ILE A 412 14.73 16.61 -1.07
N SER A 413 15.96 16.20 -0.79
CA SER A 413 16.78 16.78 0.24
C SER A 413 18.16 17.09 -0.34
N PHE A 414 18.64 18.31 -0.14
CA PHE A 414 19.96 18.69 -0.61
C PHE A 414 20.67 19.63 0.34
N ARG A 415 22.00 19.64 0.23
CA ARG A 415 22.88 20.55 0.94
C ARG A 415 24.02 21.01 0.04
N HIS A 416 24.73 22.03 0.48
CA HIS A 416 25.97 22.44 -0.19
C HIS A 416 27.14 21.57 0.27
N ARG A 417 28.04 21.20 -0.65
CA ARG A 417 29.16 20.28 -0.35
C ARG A 417 30.25 20.89 0.54
N THR A 418 30.56 22.17 0.36
CA THR A 418 31.69 22.83 1.05
C THR A 418 31.29 23.92 2.02
N LEU A 419 30.33 24.79 1.66
CA LEU A 419 29.80 25.84 2.53
C LEU A 419 28.99 25.27 3.70
N THR A 420 29.44 25.54 4.91
CA THR A 420 28.78 25.17 6.16
C THR A 420 27.56 26.04 6.44
N ARG A 421 26.79 25.65 7.46
CA ARG A 421 25.64 26.42 7.99
C ARG A 421 26.01 27.84 8.41
N ASN A 422 27.27 28.08 8.79
CA ASN A 422 27.78 29.39 9.18
C ASN A 422 27.99 30.33 7.96
N ASN A 423 28.18 29.78 6.76
CA ASN A 423 28.40 30.58 5.54
C ASN A 423 27.18 30.60 4.61
N LEU A 424 26.29 29.63 4.72
CA LEU A 424 25.13 29.48 3.86
C LEU A 424 23.89 29.03 4.64
N ILE A 425 22.76 29.71 4.40
CA ILE A 425 21.43 29.29 4.85
C ILE A 425 20.53 29.19 3.64
N TYR A 426 19.91 28.03 3.45
CA TYR A 426 18.78 27.91 2.54
C TYR A 426 17.50 28.40 3.21
N VAL A 427 16.70 29.18 2.49
CA VAL A 427 15.37 29.61 2.95
C VAL A 427 14.36 29.36 1.85
N THR A 428 13.14 29.03 2.25
CA THR A 428 12.05 28.81 1.30
C THR A 428 11.65 30.13 0.64
N ASP A 429 11.60 30.18 -0.70
CA ASP A 429 11.12 31.34 -1.47
C ASP A 429 9.59 31.42 -1.48
N VAL A 430 9.01 31.65 -0.31
CA VAL A 430 7.56 31.74 -0.08
C VAL A 430 6.91 32.77 -1.02
N VAL A 431 7.59 33.91 -1.23
CA VAL A 431 7.12 34.99 -2.11
C VAL A 431 7.20 34.56 -3.58
N GLY A 432 8.34 34.03 -4.04
CA GLY A 432 8.52 33.60 -5.43
C GLY A 432 7.64 32.42 -5.83
N MET A 433 7.31 31.53 -4.89
CA MET A 433 6.39 30.41 -5.12
C MET A 433 4.90 30.80 -5.04
N GLY A 434 4.56 32.05 -4.71
CA GLY A 434 3.18 32.50 -4.56
C GLY A 434 2.43 31.86 -3.37
N GLN A 435 3.16 31.45 -2.32
CA GLN A 435 2.61 30.69 -1.19
C GLN A 435 1.88 31.60 -0.20
N GLN A 436 0.65 32.00 -0.50
CA GLN A 436 -0.18 32.79 0.43
C GLN A 436 -1.30 32.00 1.12
N LYS A 437 -1.67 30.80 0.62
CA LYS A 437 -2.73 29.96 1.22
C LYS A 437 -2.37 28.47 1.23
N LYS A 438 -2.58 27.80 2.37
CA LYS A 438 -2.25 26.38 2.63
C LYS A 438 -2.84 25.42 1.60
N ASN A 439 -4.12 25.61 1.23
CA ASN A 439 -4.81 24.73 0.28
C ASN A 439 -4.43 25.01 -1.19
N ALA A 440 -3.87 26.19 -1.50
CA ALA A 440 -3.53 26.55 -2.86
C ALA A 440 -2.39 25.69 -3.43
N LEU A 441 -1.46 25.24 -2.58
CA LEU A 441 -0.32 24.42 -2.99
C LEU A 441 -0.75 23.01 -3.38
N ILE A 442 -1.54 22.34 -2.52
CA ILE A 442 -2.10 21.02 -2.83
C ILE A 442 -3.00 21.10 -4.07
N GLN A 443 -3.89 22.11 -4.14
CA GLN A 443 -4.75 22.32 -5.30
C GLN A 443 -3.96 22.58 -6.58
N SER A 444 -2.87 23.33 -6.52
CA SER A 444 -1.98 23.57 -7.66
C SER A 444 -1.35 22.27 -8.17
N LEU A 445 -0.83 21.42 -7.27
CA LEU A 445 -0.25 20.13 -7.65
C LEU A 445 -1.30 19.18 -8.25
N LEU A 446 -2.50 19.15 -7.68
CA LEU A 446 -3.63 18.35 -8.20
C LEU A 446 -4.08 18.86 -9.58
N THR A 447 -4.17 20.18 -9.76
CA THR A 447 -4.59 20.80 -11.04
C THR A 447 -3.57 20.54 -12.14
N LYS A 448 -2.27 20.63 -11.81
CA LYS A 448 -1.15 20.34 -12.71
C LYS A 448 -0.95 18.85 -12.96
N ARG A 449 -1.68 17.97 -12.25
CA ARG A 449 -1.56 16.50 -12.32
C ARG A 449 -0.13 16.01 -12.14
N VAL A 450 0.60 16.63 -11.20
CA VAL A 450 2.00 16.28 -10.87
C VAL A 450 2.12 14.79 -10.52
N LEU A 451 1.11 14.26 -9.83
CA LEU A 451 0.94 12.83 -9.63
C LEU A 451 -0.23 12.36 -10.49
N SER A 452 0.01 11.38 -11.36
CA SER A 452 -1.05 10.86 -12.23
C SER A 452 -2.20 10.27 -11.40
N PRO A 453 -3.47 10.60 -11.70
CA PRO A 453 -4.62 9.97 -11.04
C PRO A 453 -4.65 8.44 -11.20
N LEU A 454 -4.02 7.91 -12.25
CA LEU A 454 -3.92 6.48 -12.52
C LEU A 454 -2.82 5.79 -11.68
N SER A 455 -1.99 6.55 -10.96
CA SER A 455 -0.92 6.00 -10.12
C SER A 455 -1.45 5.24 -8.89
N GLY A 456 -2.71 5.46 -8.50
CA GLY A 456 -3.29 4.90 -7.28
C GLY A 456 -2.78 5.56 -6.00
N TRP A 457 -2.25 6.78 -6.09
CA TRP A 457 -1.73 7.57 -4.97
C TRP A 457 -2.39 8.96 -4.91
N THR A 458 -2.54 9.48 -3.69
CA THR A 458 -3.11 10.80 -3.40
C THR A 458 -2.13 11.64 -2.60
N ILE A 459 -2.04 12.93 -2.93
CA ILE A 459 -1.21 13.88 -2.18
C ILE A 459 -2.02 14.35 -0.96
N THR A 460 -1.42 14.19 0.22
CA THR A 460 -2.05 14.57 1.50
C THR A 460 -1.45 15.83 2.10
N ARG A 461 -0.14 16.03 1.95
CA ARG A 461 0.59 17.17 2.52
C ARG A 461 1.79 17.54 1.64
N VAL A 462 2.18 18.81 1.69
CA VAL A 462 3.39 19.34 1.03
C VAL A 462 4.15 20.18 2.04
N LEU A 463 5.47 19.99 2.12
CA LEU A 463 6.35 20.58 3.11
C LEU A 463 7.59 21.15 2.43
N PHE A 464 7.97 22.36 2.84
CA PHE A 464 9.23 23.00 2.48
C PHE A 464 9.85 23.57 3.73
N PHE A 465 11.01 23.09 4.13
CA PHE A 465 11.66 23.58 5.32
C PHE A 465 13.19 23.46 5.23
N PRO A 466 13.92 24.46 5.75
CA PRO A 466 15.34 24.31 5.98
C PRO A 466 15.61 23.47 7.22
N ASP A 467 16.76 22.83 7.24
CA ASP A 467 17.23 22.00 8.34
C ASP A 467 18.74 22.14 8.54
N ILE A 468 19.25 21.64 9.66
CA ILE A 468 20.66 21.63 10.00
C ILE A 468 21.09 20.19 10.24
N VAL A 469 22.05 19.72 9.43
CA VAL A 469 22.63 18.39 9.55
C VAL A 469 24.08 18.50 10.02
N SER A 470 24.47 17.67 10.97
CA SER A 470 25.86 17.57 11.44
C SER A 470 26.54 16.38 10.77
N GLU A 471 27.68 16.62 10.15
CA GLU A 471 28.48 15.59 9.49
C GLU A 471 29.88 15.55 10.05
N SER A 472 30.52 14.38 10.00
CA SER A 472 31.95 14.31 10.34
C SER A 472 32.75 15.17 9.36
N SER A 473 33.68 15.97 9.88
CA SER A 473 34.64 16.73 9.08
C SER A 473 35.53 15.83 8.22
N ALA A 474 35.57 14.52 8.50
CA ALA A 474 36.43 13.54 7.83
C ALA A 474 37.91 13.95 7.78
N GLY A 475 38.36 14.81 8.71
CA GLY A 475 39.72 15.34 8.76
C GLY A 475 40.00 16.49 7.77
N ASP A 476 38.98 17.16 7.24
CA ASP A 476 39.13 18.36 6.42
C ASP A 476 39.95 19.44 7.19
N PRO A 477 41.08 19.91 6.64
CA PRO A 477 41.93 20.93 7.25
C PRO A 477 41.19 22.19 7.71
N ASP A 478 40.14 22.60 7.01
CA ASP A 478 39.37 23.81 7.33
C ASP A 478 38.56 23.67 8.63
N TYR A 479 38.31 22.43 9.08
CA TYR A 479 37.44 22.12 10.23
C TYR A 479 38.14 21.31 11.33
N LEU A 480 39.47 21.20 11.31
CA LEU A 480 40.23 20.45 12.31
C LEU A 480 40.05 20.98 13.75
N ASN A 481 39.72 22.27 13.90
CA ASN A 481 39.55 22.90 15.20
C ASN A 481 38.09 22.90 15.70
N VAL A 482 37.16 22.29 14.96
CA VAL A 482 35.76 22.21 15.39
C VAL A 482 35.64 21.13 16.47
N ALA A 483 35.05 21.50 17.61
CA ALA A 483 34.83 20.58 18.71
C ALA A 483 34.04 19.34 18.23
N GLU A 484 34.46 18.15 18.67
CA GLU A 484 33.87 16.85 18.28
C GLU A 484 34.05 16.46 16.81
N GLY A 485 34.70 17.29 15.98
CA GLY A 485 34.93 17.02 14.56
C GLY A 485 33.63 16.95 13.74
N LEU A 486 32.54 17.54 14.23
CA LEU A 486 31.25 17.60 13.56
C LEU A 486 31.00 18.99 12.97
N VAL A 487 30.67 19.05 11.68
CA VAL A 487 30.43 20.29 10.93
C VAL A 487 28.95 20.37 10.58
N GLU A 488 28.33 21.48 10.96
CA GLU A 488 26.92 21.76 10.64
C GLU A 488 26.78 22.30 9.22
N TYR A 489 25.87 21.73 8.43
CA TYR A 489 25.51 22.17 7.08
C TYR A 489 24.05 22.59 7.02
N SER A 490 23.75 23.64 6.23
CA SER A 490 22.37 23.97 5.89
C SER A 490 21.85 22.98 4.86
N GLN A 491 20.75 22.32 5.19
CA GLN A 491 20.02 21.42 4.33
C GLN A 491 18.67 22.04 3.97
N PHE A 492 18.20 21.78 2.76
CA PHE A 492 16.86 22.16 2.33
C PHE A 492 16.07 20.91 1.99
N ASN A 493 14.87 20.79 2.54
CA ASN A 493 13.96 19.67 2.31
C ASN A 493 12.69 20.17 1.62
N ALA A 494 12.33 19.53 0.51
CA ALA A 494 11.05 19.70 -0.16
C ALA A 494 10.39 18.34 -0.28
N ALA A 495 9.27 18.15 0.41
CA ALA A 495 8.65 16.85 0.58
C ALA A 495 7.15 16.88 0.31
N ILE A 496 6.66 15.84 -0.33
CA ILE A 496 5.25 15.58 -0.63
C ILE A 496 4.88 14.27 0.03
N GLN A 497 3.86 14.32 0.88
CA GLN A 497 3.33 13.13 1.54
C GLN A 497 2.25 12.51 0.65
N ILE A 498 2.50 11.29 0.19
CA ILE A 498 1.58 10.52 -0.64
C ILE A 498 0.96 9.38 0.16
N LYS A 499 -0.31 9.08 -0.11
CA LYS A 499 -1.06 7.97 0.48
C LYS A 499 -1.70 7.13 -0.63
N LYS A 500 -1.65 5.80 -0.51
CA LYS A 500 -2.28 4.91 -1.49
C LYS A 500 -3.81 5.11 -1.46
N ASP A 501 -4.41 5.29 -2.63
CA ASP A 501 -5.84 5.49 -2.83
C ASP A 501 -6.57 4.15 -2.63
N GLN A 502 -6.81 3.79 -1.36
CA GLN A 502 -7.59 2.63 -0.96
C GLN A 502 -8.80 3.14 -0.17
N PHE A 503 -10.00 2.69 -0.53
CA PHE A 503 -11.18 2.87 0.31
C PHE A 503 -10.89 2.28 1.68
N SER A 504 -10.86 3.13 2.70
CA SER A 504 -10.53 2.76 4.06
C SER A 504 -11.57 3.40 4.97
N LEU A 505 -12.31 2.57 5.71
CA LEU A 505 -13.23 3.03 6.76
C LEU A 505 -12.46 3.69 7.93
N ARG A 506 -11.13 3.50 8.01
CA ARG A 506 -10.28 4.11 9.04
C ARG A 506 -10.35 5.64 8.97
N GLY A 507 -10.70 6.27 10.09
CA GLY A 507 -10.77 7.73 10.25
C GLY A 507 -12.15 8.35 10.06
N THR A 508 -13.20 7.55 9.77
CA THR A 508 -14.59 8.04 9.72
C THR A 508 -15.21 8.27 11.10
N ILE A 509 -14.73 7.57 12.14
CA ILE A 509 -15.16 7.74 13.52
C ILE A 509 -14.15 8.62 14.26
N PRO A 510 -14.56 9.75 14.86
CA PRO A 510 -13.67 10.56 15.69
C PRO A 510 -13.12 9.74 16.87
N TYR A 511 -11.82 9.86 17.16
CA TYR A 511 -11.13 9.11 18.22
C TYR A 511 -11.84 9.19 19.58
N GLN A 512 -12.34 10.38 19.95
CA GLN A 512 -13.07 10.61 21.20
C GLN A 512 -14.30 9.69 21.40
N TYR A 513 -14.89 9.16 20.33
CA TYR A 513 -16.02 8.25 20.39
C TYR A 513 -15.63 6.77 20.22
N ALA A 514 -14.40 6.48 19.78
CA ALA A 514 -13.97 5.12 19.47
C ALA A 514 -13.99 4.21 20.71
N TYR A 515 -13.53 4.70 21.86
CA TYR A 515 -13.53 3.93 23.13
C TYR A 515 -14.95 3.51 23.54
N HIS A 516 -15.89 4.45 23.55
CA HIS A 516 -17.28 4.17 23.88
C HIS A 516 -17.91 3.17 22.90
N LEU A 517 -17.63 3.33 21.60
CA LEU A 517 -18.14 2.44 20.57
C LEU A 517 -17.59 1.02 20.71
N MET A 518 -16.32 0.85 21.09
CA MET A 518 -15.70 -0.46 21.34
C MET A 518 -16.38 -1.19 22.51
N VAL A 519 -16.59 -0.50 23.62
CA VAL A 519 -17.24 -1.10 24.81
C VAL A 519 -18.70 -1.47 24.52
N ILE A 520 -19.46 -0.58 23.85
CA ILE A 520 -20.86 -0.82 23.51
C ILE A 520 -20.98 -1.99 22.52
N SER A 521 -20.18 -2.00 21.45
CA SER A 521 -20.22 -3.07 20.46
C SER A 521 -19.80 -4.43 21.05
N GLY A 522 -18.78 -4.47 21.91
CA GLY A 522 -18.34 -5.70 22.56
C GLY A 522 -19.36 -6.28 23.53
N THR A 523 -19.97 -5.42 24.36
CA THR A 523 -21.03 -5.85 25.29
C THR A 523 -22.26 -6.36 24.54
N LEU A 524 -22.72 -5.64 23.50
CA LEU A 524 -23.86 -6.07 22.68
C LEU A 524 -23.57 -7.36 21.89
N PHE A 525 -22.38 -7.51 21.32
CA PHE A 525 -21.97 -8.74 20.63
C PHE A 525 -22.01 -9.95 21.57
N LEU A 526 -21.50 -9.80 22.80
CA LEU A 526 -21.48 -10.87 23.80
C LEU A 526 -22.91 -11.23 24.28
N ILE A 527 -23.74 -10.22 24.56
CA ILE A 527 -25.14 -10.42 24.95
C ILE A 527 -25.90 -11.15 23.84
N LEU A 528 -25.78 -10.70 22.58
CA LEU A 528 -26.44 -11.32 21.44
C LEU A 528 -26.00 -12.79 21.25
N THR A 529 -24.74 -13.09 21.50
CA THR A 529 -24.21 -14.45 21.43
C THR A 529 -24.78 -15.37 22.52
N LEU A 530 -24.93 -14.88 23.75
CA LEU A 530 -25.56 -15.63 24.84
C LEU A 530 -27.06 -15.82 24.62
N VAL A 531 -27.76 -14.78 24.16
CA VAL A 531 -29.21 -14.83 23.87
C VAL A 531 -29.51 -15.73 22.67
N GLY A 532 -28.69 -15.67 21.62
CA GLY A 532 -28.83 -16.49 20.42
C GLY A 532 -28.74 -17.98 20.69
N ARG A 533 -27.93 -18.40 21.68
CA ARG A 533 -27.87 -19.80 22.13
C ARG A 533 -29.13 -20.27 22.84
N LYS A 534 -29.86 -19.37 23.53
CA LYS A 534 -31.06 -19.73 24.31
C LYS A 534 -32.38 -19.58 23.54
N LYS A 535 -32.44 -18.72 22.51
CA LYS A 535 -33.68 -18.42 21.75
C LYS A 535 -33.50 -18.65 20.25
N PRO A 536 -33.66 -19.89 19.74
CA PRO A 536 -33.42 -20.22 18.33
C PRO A 536 -34.41 -19.54 17.36
N VAL A 537 -35.60 -19.16 17.84
CA VAL A 537 -36.66 -18.50 17.05
C VAL A 537 -36.19 -17.16 16.45
N PHE A 538 -35.31 -16.43 17.13
CA PHE A 538 -34.80 -15.12 16.69
C PHE A 538 -33.38 -15.19 16.09
N SER A 539 -32.84 -16.39 15.86
CA SER A 539 -31.44 -16.62 15.49
C SER A 539 -30.97 -15.84 14.25
N LYS A 540 -31.83 -15.64 13.26
CA LYS A 540 -31.53 -14.89 12.02
C LYS A 540 -31.38 -13.39 12.27
N ILE A 541 -32.26 -12.80 13.09
CA ILE A 541 -32.20 -11.37 13.46
C ILE A 541 -31.00 -11.13 14.38
N ILE A 542 -30.77 -12.04 15.33
CA ILE A 542 -29.61 -11.97 16.23
C ILE A 542 -28.30 -12.02 15.43
N TRP A 543 -28.20 -12.89 14.41
CA TRP A 543 -27.04 -12.94 13.52
C TRP A 543 -26.78 -11.60 12.82
N PHE A 544 -27.81 -10.96 12.27
CA PHE A 544 -27.67 -9.68 11.59
C PHE A 544 -27.05 -8.61 12.50
N PHE A 545 -27.53 -8.49 13.75
CA PHE A 545 -26.95 -7.56 14.71
C PHE A 545 -25.55 -7.99 15.17
N GLN A 546 -25.27 -9.30 15.31
CA GLN A 546 -23.92 -9.79 15.61
C GLN A 546 -22.92 -9.39 14.54
N VAL A 547 -23.29 -9.44 13.26
CA VAL A 547 -22.44 -8.98 12.15
C VAL A 547 -22.11 -7.50 12.30
N ILE A 548 -23.14 -6.67 12.51
CA ILE A 548 -22.96 -5.21 12.68
C ILE A 548 -22.02 -4.91 13.86
N PHE A 549 -22.27 -5.50 15.04
CA PHE A 549 -21.46 -5.22 16.22
C PHE A 549 -20.05 -5.81 16.14
N ALA A 550 -19.85 -6.95 15.47
CA ALA A 550 -18.52 -7.49 15.23
C ALA A 550 -17.66 -6.55 14.37
N PHE A 551 -18.22 -6.00 13.29
CA PHE A 551 -17.52 -5.03 12.45
C PHE A 551 -17.28 -3.70 13.16
N LEU A 552 -18.24 -3.20 13.94
CA LEU A 552 -18.06 -1.98 14.75
C LEU A 552 -16.99 -2.18 15.83
N LEU A 553 -16.94 -3.35 16.47
CA LEU A 553 -15.91 -3.69 17.45
C LEU A 553 -14.52 -3.73 16.81
N LEU A 554 -14.40 -4.39 15.65
CA LEU A 554 -13.14 -4.47 14.92
C LEU A 554 -12.64 -3.08 14.50
N LEU A 555 -13.53 -2.26 13.93
CA LEU A 555 -13.22 -0.90 13.49
C LEU A 555 -12.83 0.03 14.65
N SER A 556 -13.55 -0.04 15.78
CA SER A 556 -13.25 0.81 16.94
C SER A 556 -11.98 0.39 17.67
N GLY A 557 -11.75 -0.91 17.85
CA GLY A 557 -10.51 -1.43 18.41
C GLY A 557 -9.30 -1.02 17.57
N GLU A 558 -9.43 -1.11 16.24
CA GLU A 558 -8.39 -0.67 15.32
C GLU A 558 -8.03 0.82 15.53
N ILE A 559 -9.02 1.71 15.58
CA ILE A 559 -8.80 3.16 15.77
C ILE A 559 -8.07 3.47 17.08
N ILE A 560 -8.45 2.83 18.19
CA ILE A 560 -7.84 3.07 19.51
C ILE A 560 -6.37 2.60 19.50
N PHE A 561 -6.11 1.38 19.03
CA PHE A 561 -4.75 0.85 18.98
C PHE A 561 -3.84 1.68 18.08
N PHE A 562 -4.34 2.19 16.95
CA PHE A 562 -3.53 3.03 16.06
C PHE A 562 -3.23 4.42 16.62
N SER A 563 -4.12 5.01 17.41
CA SER A 563 -3.95 6.38 17.91
C SER A 563 -3.08 6.43 19.16
N ASP A 564 -3.26 5.51 20.10
CA ASP A 564 -2.48 5.49 21.34
C ASP A 564 -1.06 4.93 21.11
N LEU A 565 -0.91 3.89 20.28
CA LEU A 565 0.38 3.23 20.08
C LEU A 565 1.31 3.98 19.09
N LEU A 566 0.77 4.69 18.09
CA LEU A 566 1.59 5.54 17.19
C LEU A 566 2.06 6.83 17.88
N ALA A 567 1.39 7.28 18.95
CA ALA A 567 1.78 8.48 19.67
C ALA A 567 3.00 8.26 20.59
N GLU A 568 3.22 7.03 21.08
CA GLU A 568 4.27 6.72 22.07
C GLU A 568 5.35 5.74 21.58
N SER A 569 5.12 4.91 20.56
CA SER A 569 6.09 3.89 20.16
C SER A 569 7.10 4.37 19.11
N THR A 570 8.39 4.33 19.46
CA THR A 570 9.53 4.59 18.55
C THR A 570 9.93 3.37 17.70
N ASN A 571 9.33 2.19 17.95
CA ASN A 571 9.76 0.94 17.33
C ASN A 571 8.80 0.48 16.21
N THR A 572 9.20 0.76 14.97
CA THR A 572 8.47 0.43 13.72
C THR A 572 8.06 -1.05 13.61
N SER A 573 8.79 -1.98 14.25
CA SER A 573 8.50 -3.42 14.18
C SER A 573 7.25 -3.83 14.96
N GLN A 574 7.03 -3.26 16.15
CA GLN A 574 5.87 -3.60 16.98
C GLN A 574 4.59 -3.07 16.35
N VAL A 575 4.66 -1.86 15.78
CA VAL A 575 3.58 -1.26 15.01
C VAL A 575 3.18 -2.19 13.87
N LYS A 576 4.12 -2.60 13.00
CA LYS A 576 3.82 -3.52 11.87
C LYS A 576 3.16 -4.83 12.32
N PHE A 577 3.58 -5.40 13.45
CA PHE A 577 3.00 -6.63 13.97
C PHE A 577 1.51 -6.49 14.33
N ILE A 578 1.14 -5.41 15.03
CA ILE A 578 -0.25 -5.15 15.45
C ILE A 578 -1.16 -4.91 14.25
N ILE A 579 -0.65 -4.23 13.22
CA ILE A 579 -1.37 -3.98 11.97
C ILE A 579 -1.71 -5.29 11.28
N ASN A 580 -0.74 -6.19 11.17
CA ASN A 580 -0.96 -7.50 10.58
C ASN A 580 -2.02 -8.29 11.34
N ILE A 581 -2.11 -8.16 12.67
CA ILE A 581 -3.18 -8.79 13.46
C ILE A 581 -4.55 -8.26 13.04
N PHE A 582 -4.74 -6.95 12.96
CA PHE A 582 -6.03 -6.37 12.53
C PHE A 582 -6.38 -6.74 11.09
N ASP A 583 -5.41 -6.69 10.19
CA ASP A 583 -5.61 -7.06 8.79
C ASP A 583 -5.99 -8.56 8.65
N ILE A 584 -5.45 -9.45 9.49
CA ILE A 584 -5.87 -10.86 9.58
C ILE A 584 -7.30 -10.99 10.11
N LEU A 585 -7.65 -10.25 11.17
CA LEU A 585 -9.00 -10.27 11.76
C LEU A 585 -10.08 -9.83 10.75
N TRP A 586 -9.76 -8.89 9.87
CA TRP A 586 -10.63 -8.45 8.77
C TRP A 586 -10.95 -9.56 7.76
N TRP A 587 -10.18 -10.66 7.71
CA TRP A 587 -10.49 -11.84 6.91
C TRP A 587 -11.18 -12.94 7.71
N LEU A 588 -10.74 -13.16 8.96
CA LEU A 588 -11.26 -14.26 9.79
C LEU A 588 -12.67 -14.00 10.33
N ILE A 589 -12.96 -12.77 10.76
CA ILE A 589 -14.28 -12.42 11.32
C ILE A 589 -15.41 -12.58 10.29
N PRO A 590 -15.28 -12.07 9.04
CA PRO A 590 -16.28 -12.32 8.01
C PRO A 590 -16.41 -13.80 7.65
N ALA A 591 -15.30 -14.54 7.57
CA ALA A 591 -15.31 -15.97 7.27
C ALA A 591 -16.08 -16.77 8.34
N PHE A 592 -15.81 -16.48 9.61
CA PHE A 592 -16.55 -17.05 10.75
C PHE A 592 -18.04 -16.73 10.69
N LEU A 593 -18.40 -15.45 10.46
CA LEU A 593 -19.78 -15.00 10.37
C LEU A 593 -20.53 -15.63 9.18
N LEU A 594 -19.84 -15.81 8.04
CA LEU A 594 -20.40 -16.42 6.84
C LEU A 594 -20.64 -17.93 7.02
N ASN A 595 -19.73 -18.62 7.71
CA ASN A 595 -19.94 -20.01 8.11
C ASN A 595 -21.18 -20.14 9.02
N GLU A 596 -21.30 -19.29 10.04
CA GLU A 596 -22.48 -19.23 10.91
C GLU A 596 -23.77 -18.87 10.14
N ALA A 597 -23.70 -18.01 9.13
CA ALA A 597 -24.82 -17.72 8.26
C ALA A 597 -25.26 -18.96 7.47
N SER A 598 -24.31 -19.72 6.92
CA SER A 598 -24.64 -20.94 6.16
C SER A 598 -25.41 -21.95 7.03
N GLU A 599 -25.02 -22.10 8.29
CA GLU A 599 -25.72 -22.95 9.26
C GLU A 599 -27.17 -22.49 9.50
N ARG A 600 -27.38 -21.18 9.69
CA ARG A 600 -28.69 -20.62 10.05
C ARG A 600 -29.65 -20.45 8.86
N PHE A 601 -29.11 -20.16 7.67
CA PHE A 601 -29.90 -19.81 6.48
C PHE A 601 -29.98 -20.92 5.43
N ILE A 602 -28.98 -21.81 5.36
CA ILE A 602 -28.91 -22.86 4.33
C ILE A 602 -29.14 -24.23 4.96
N TRP A 603 -28.29 -24.64 5.91
CA TRP A 603 -28.29 -26.01 6.42
C TRP A 603 -29.54 -26.32 7.26
N THR A 604 -29.86 -25.47 8.25
CA THR A 604 -31.02 -25.70 9.13
C THR A 604 -32.36 -25.74 8.36
N PRO A 605 -32.64 -24.81 7.42
CA PRO A 605 -33.89 -24.86 6.64
C PRO A 605 -33.94 -26.01 5.64
N LEU A 606 -32.80 -26.44 5.10
CA LEU A 606 -32.73 -27.54 4.14
C LEU A 606 -32.96 -28.90 4.83
N GLU A 607 -32.44 -29.09 6.04
CA GLU A 607 -32.71 -30.31 6.83
C GLU A 607 -34.17 -30.51 7.17
N GLN A 608 -34.89 -29.41 7.41
CA GLN A 608 -36.33 -29.44 7.67
C GLN A 608 -37.14 -29.92 6.44
N ARG A 609 -36.58 -29.81 5.22
CA ARG A 609 -37.27 -30.18 3.96
C ARG A 609 -36.85 -31.54 3.41
N VAL A 610 -35.58 -31.91 3.56
CA VAL A 610 -34.97 -33.03 2.80
C VAL A 610 -34.36 -34.11 3.71
N GLY A 611 -34.41 -33.94 5.03
CA GLY A 611 -33.82 -34.86 6.01
C GLY A 611 -32.37 -34.51 6.38
N ILE A 612 -31.72 -35.38 7.17
CA ILE A 612 -30.38 -35.13 7.74
C ILE A 612 -29.35 -34.96 6.62
N ILE A 613 -28.69 -33.81 6.58
CA ILE A 613 -27.63 -33.54 5.60
C ILE A 613 -26.33 -34.14 6.15
N PRO A 614 -25.58 -34.92 5.36
CA PRO A 614 -24.29 -35.45 5.79
C PRO A 614 -23.32 -34.32 6.21
N ASN A 615 -22.73 -34.46 7.40
CA ASN A 615 -21.76 -33.49 7.95
C ASN A 615 -20.58 -33.20 7.01
N ILE A 616 -20.27 -34.12 6.09
CA ILE A 616 -19.21 -33.94 5.09
C ILE A 616 -19.46 -32.69 4.23
N ILE A 617 -20.72 -32.40 3.86
CA ILE A 617 -21.07 -31.27 2.99
C ILE A 617 -20.89 -29.95 3.74
N ARG A 618 -21.30 -29.92 5.02
CA ARG A 618 -21.13 -28.75 5.91
C ARG A 618 -19.66 -28.44 6.15
N HIS A 619 -18.87 -29.45 6.50
CA HIS A 619 -17.44 -29.30 6.70
C HIS A 619 -16.72 -28.88 5.41
N PHE A 620 -17.15 -29.36 4.25
CA PHE A 620 -16.58 -28.95 2.97
C PHE A 620 -16.84 -27.46 2.67
N PHE A 621 -18.07 -26.98 2.94
CA PHE A 621 -18.38 -25.56 2.82
C PHE A 621 -17.57 -24.70 3.80
N ALA A 622 -17.51 -25.10 5.07
CA ALA A 622 -16.71 -24.40 6.09
C ALA A 622 -15.22 -24.35 5.68
N LEU A 623 -14.66 -25.47 5.24
CA LEU A 623 -13.29 -25.56 4.74
C LEU A 623 -13.06 -24.62 3.57
N PHE A 624 -13.98 -24.57 2.61
CA PHE A 624 -13.89 -23.66 1.46
C PHE A 624 -13.86 -22.19 1.89
N VAL A 625 -14.75 -21.78 2.80
CA VAL A 625 -14.83 -20.40 3.30
C VAL A 625 -13.55 -19.99 4.03
N TYR A 626 -13.04 -20.84 4.93
CA TYR A 626 -11.79 -20.55 5.65
C TYR A 626 -10.56 -20.58 4.72
N LEU A 627 -10.53 -21.48 3.74
CA LEU A 627 -9.44 -21.54 2.76
C LEU A 627 -9.40 -20.27 1.89
N MET A 628 -10.56 -19.74 1.47
CA MET A 628 -10.63 -18.43 0.80
C MET A 628 -10.12 -17.30 1.69
N ALA A 629 -10.46 -17.30 2.98
CA ALA A 629 -9.96 -16.30 3.92
C ALA A 629 -8.44 -16.38 4.10
N ILE A 630 -7.87 -17.58 4.22
CA ILE A 630 -6.43 -17.80 4.33
C ILE A 630 -5.69 -17.34 3.07
N VAL A 631 -6.22 -17.68 1.89
CA VAL A 631 -5.67 -17.19 0.61
C VAL A 631 -5.72 -15.66 0.56
N GLY A 632 -6.83 -15.06 0.97
CA GLY A 632 -6.97 -13.61 1.09
C GLY A 632 -5.92 -13.00 2.03
N ILE A 633 -5.68 -13.62 3.19
CA ILE A 633 -4.63 -13.20 4.13
C ILE A 633 -3.26 -13.23 3.47
N ILE A 634 -2.88 -14.33 2.82
CA ILE A 634 -1.55 -14.47 2.23
C ILE A 634 -1.33 -13.45 1.09
N VAL A 635 -2.36 -13.21 0.27
CA VAL A 635 -2.26 -12.31 -0.88
C VAL A 635 -2.34 -10.83 -0.47
N PHE A 636 -3.28 -10.46 0.40
CA PHE A 636 -3.58 -9.06 0.69
C PHE A 636 -2.90 -8.53 1.96
N VAL A 637 -2.60 -9.40 2.94
CA VAL A 637 -1.92 -8.99 4.19
C VAL A 637 -0.41 -9.15 4.07
N TYR A 638 0.05 -10.28 3.54
CA TYR A 638 1.49 -10.56 3.36
C TYR A 638 2.02 -10.15 1.98
N GLU A 639 1.18 -9.58 1.12
CA GLU A 639 1.52 -9.10 -0.23
C GLU A 639 2.27 -10.12 -1.10
N GLN A 640 2.02 -11.42 -0.87
CA GLN A 640 2.67 -12.50 -1.61
C GLN A 640 2.06 -12.63 -3.02
N ARG A 641 2.90 -13.02 -3.98
CA ARG A 641 2.47 -13.19 -5.37
C ARG A 641 1.50 -14.37 -5.50
N PHE A 642 0.25 -14.08 -5.86
CA PHE A 642 -0.82 -15.06 -6.11
C PHE A 642 -0.41 -16.20 -7.06
N THR A 643 0.50 -15.93 -8.00
CA THR A 643 0.97 -16.89 -9.00
C THR A 643 1.65 -18.13 -8.41
N SER A 644 2.39 -17.99 -7.31
CA SER A 644 3.08 -19.11 -6.66
C SER A 644 2.12 -20.09 -5.97
N LEU A 645 1.10 -19.56 -5.31
CA LEU A 645 0.04 -20.33 -4.65
C LEU A 645 -0.88 -21.00 -5.67
N LEU A 646 -1.22 -20.30 -6.75
CA LEU A 646 -2.07 -20.82 -7.81
C LEU A 646 -1.40 -21.99 -8.55
N ALA A 647 -0.08 -21.93 -8.76
CA ALA A 647 0.67 -23.03 -9.37
C ALA A 647 0.63 -24.31 -8.50
N ALA A 648 0.83 -24.17 -7.18
CA ALA A 648 0.75 -25.30 -6.24
C ALA A 648 -0.69 -25.83 -6.08
N SER A 649 -1.69 -24.94 -6.04
CA SER A 649 -3.09 -25.34 -5.93
C SER A 649 -3.63 -25.97 -7.21
N GLY A 650 -3.13 -25.60 -8.38
CA GLY A 650 -3.43 -26.24 -9.66
C GLY A 650 -3.01 -27.71 -9.69
N MET A 651 -1.82 -28.03 -9.16
CA MET A 651 -1.35 -29.41 -9.04
C MET A 651 -2.23 -30.21 -8.07
N LEU A 652 -2.58 -29.64 -6.92
CA LEU A 652 -3.45 -30.29 -5.93
C LEU A 652 -4.87 -30.52 -6.49
N ALA A 653 -5.43 -29.52 -7.17
CA ALA A 653 -6.74 -29.61 -7.82
C ALA A 653 -6.74 -30.68 -8.93
N MET A 654 -5.65 -30.82 -9.68
CA MET A 654 -5.48 -31.89 -10.66
C MET A 654 -5.49 -33.27 -9.99
N ILE A 655 -4.75 -33.47 -8.90
CA ILE A 655 -4.70 -34.74 -8.16
C ILE A 655 -6.09 -35.10 -7.61
N ILE A 656 -6.78 -34.14 -6.98
CA ILE A 656 -8.14 -34.34 -6.46
C ILE A 656 -9.13 -34.61 -7.60
N GLY A 657 -9.02 -33.87 -8.71
CA GLY A 657 -9.83 -34.06 -9.90
C GLY A 657 -9.68 -35.47 -10.48
N LEU A 658 -8.45 -35.98 -10.60
CA LEU A 658 -8.16 -37.35 -11.04
C LEU A 658 -8.76 -38.39 -10.07
N ALA A 659 -8.67 -38.17 -8.76
CA ALA A 659 -9.22 -39.09 -7.77
C ALA A 659 -10.76 -39.16 -7.80
N ILE A 660 -11.43 -38.03 -8.08
CA ILE A 660 -12.90 -37.93 -8.08
C ILE A 660 -13.50 -38.23 -9.47
N GLN A 661 -12.70 -38.21 -10.54
CA GLN A 661 -13.13 -38.37 -11.94
C GLN A 661 -14.14 -39.51 -12.16
N ILE A 662 -13.87 -40.70 -11.60
CA ILE A 662 -14.73 -41.88 -11.75
C ILE A 662 -16.08 -41.69 -11.06
N ASN A 663 -16.11 -41.03 -9.89
CA ASN A 663 -17.36 -40.76 -9.16
C ASN A 663 -18.24 -39.76 -9.93
N ILE A 664 -17.63 -38.71 -10.47
CA ILE A 664 -18.32 -37.71 -11.31
C ILE A 664 -18.85 -38.36 -12.60
N SER A 665 -18.03 -39.18 -13.26
CA SER A 665 -18.42 -39.92 -14.47
C SER A 665 -19.67 -40.78 -14.20
N ASN A 666 -19.70 -41.54 -13.09
CA ASN A 666 -20.88 -42.32 -12.73
C ASN A 666 -22.15 -41.48 -12.52
N VAL A 667 -22.03 -40.28 -11.95
CA VAL A 667 -23.17 -39.37 -11.76
C VAL A 667 -23.70 -38.91 -13.12
N PHE A 668 -22.82 -38.40 -13.99
CA PHE A 668 -23.22 -37.92 -15.32
C PHE A 668 -23.79 -39.05 -16.19
N SER A 669 -23.17 -40.22 -16.19
CA SER A 669 -23.70 -41.38 -16.90
C SER A 669 -25.07 -41.82 -16.34
N GLY A 670 -25.31 -41.66 -15.03
CA GLY A 670 -26.63 -41.90 -14.45
C GLY A 670 -27.70 -40.93 -14.97
N ILE A 671 -27.34 -39.66 -15.17
CA ILE A 671 -28.22 -38.65 -15.77
C ILE A 671 -28.49 -39.00 -17.24
N VAL A 672 -27.46 -39.35 -18.00
CA VAL A 672 -27.57 -39.72 -19.44
C VAL A 672 -28.45 -40.95 -19.63
N ILE A 673 -28.24 -42.02 -18.85
CA ILE A 673 -29.07 -43.24 -18.91
C ILE A 673 -30.55 -42.92 -18.63
N ASN A 674 -30.82 -42.01 -17.67
CA ASN A 674 -32.19 -41.57 -17.39
C ASN A 674 -32.77 -40.65 -18.47
N MET A 675 -31.95 -39.94 -19.24
CA MET A 675 -32.44 -39.06 -20.32
C MET A 675 -32.65 -39.80 -21.64
N GLU A 676 -31.71 -40.66 -22.03
CA GLU A 676 -31.74 -41.37 -23.32
C GLU A 676 -32.57 -42.65 -23.27
N HIS A 677 -32.83 -43.19 -22.08
CA HIS A 677 -33.57 -44.43 -21.85
C HIS A 677 -33.16 -45.59 -22.79
N PRO A 678 -31.85 -45.95 -22.89
CA PRO A 678 -31.43 -47.12 -23.67
C PRO A 678 -32.04 -48.44 -23.15
N PHE A 679 -32.45 -48.44 -21.88
CA PHE A 679 -33.24 -49.46 -21.21
C PHE A 679 -34.02 -48.82 -20.05
N ARG A 680 -35.09 -49.49 -19.61
CA ARG A 680 -35.96 -49.06 -18.51
C ARG A 680 -35.96 -50.11 -17.39
N ILE A 681 -36.39 -49.71 -16.20
CA ILE A 681 -36.66 -50.65 -15.11
C ILE A 681 -37.74 -51.63 -15.58
N GLY A 682 -37.45 -52.93 -15.50
CA GLY A 682 -38.26 -54.03 -16.02
C GLY A 682 -37.73 -54.66 -17.32
N ASP A 683 -36.85 -53.98 -18.06
CA ASP A 683 -36.31 -54.52 -19.32
C ASP A 683 -35.31 -55.65 -19.04
N TRP A 684 -35.35 -56.71 -19.86
CA TRP A 684 -34.27 -57.69 -19.92
C TRP A 684 -33.15 -57.17 -20.81
N VAL A 685 -31.95 -57.06 -20.24
CA VAL A 685 -30.79 -56.50 -20.94
C VAL A 685 -29.54 -57.35 -20.75
N LYS A 686 -28.62 -57.23 -21.69
CA LYS A 686 -27.23 -57.66 -21.55
C LYS A 686 -26.31 -56.45 -21.76
N ILE A 687 -25.53 -56.11 -20.73
CA ILE A 687 -24.67 -54.93 -20.71
C ILE A 687 -23.21 -55.41 -20.75
N GLY A 688 -22.52 -55.17 -21.86
CA GLY A 688 -21.10 -55.50 -22.01
C GLY A 688 -20.79 -56.99 -21.75
N GLN A 689 -19.89 -57.24 -20.80
CA GLN A 689 -19.45 -58.58 -20.40
C GLN A 689 -20.30 -59.20 -19.27
N PHE A 690 -21.26 -58.46 -18.73
CA PHE A 690 -22.10 -58.96 -17.64
C PHE A 690 -23.17 -59.92 -18.16
N ASP A 691 -23.61 -60.83 -17.30
CA ASP A 691 -24.69 -61.77 -17.61
C ASP A 691 -26.01 -61.03 -17.90
N GLU A 692 -26.88 -61.66 -18.68
CA GLU A 692 -28.21 -61.12 -18.96
C GLU A 692 -29.08 -61.08 -17.69
N GLY A 693 -29.83 -59.99 -17.51
CA GLY A 693 -30.67 -59.79 -16.33
C GLY A 693 -31.75 -58.73 -16.55
N GLU A 694 -32.72 -58.73 -15.64
CA GLU A 694 -33.80 -57.73 -15.59
C GLU A 694 -33.33 -56.48 -14.85
N VAL A 695 -33.52 -55.30 -15.41
CA VAL A 695 -33.18 -54.03 -14.74
C VAL A 695 -34.15 -53.80 -13.57
N ILE A 696 -33.64 -53.80 -12.34
CA ILE A 696 -34.47 -53.64 -11.14
C ILE A 696 -34.38 -52.25 -10.50
N ASP A 697 -33.28 -51.53 -10.70
CA ASP A 697 -33.04 -50.20 -10.11
C ASP A 697 -31.98 -49.44 -10.92
N ILE A 698 -32.19 -48.13 -11.10
CA ILE A 698 -31.23 -47.20 -11.69
C ILE A 698 -31.06 -46.05 -10.68
N ASN A 699 -29.97 -46.08 -9.91
CA ASN A 699 -29.66 -45.02 -8.96
C ASN A 699 -28.60 -44.06 -9.51
N TRP A 700 -28.27 -43.01 -8.75
CA TRP A 700 -27.37 -41.95 -9.19
C TRP A 700 -25.94 -42.41 -9.51
N ARG A 701 -25.50 -43.61 -9.08
CA ARG A 701 -24.12 -44.11 -9.31
C ARG A 701 -24.05 -45.46 -10.05
N SER A 702 -25.11 -46.26 -10.01
CA SER A 702 -25.12 -47.62 -10.54
C SER A 702 -26.49 -48.06 -11.05
N THR A 703 -26.47 -48.90 -12.08
CA THR A 703 -27.60 -49.67 -12.60
C THR A 703 -27.53 -51.07 -12.02
N ARG A 704 -28.64 -51.55 -11.45
CA ARG A 704 -28.74 -52.89 -10.87
C ARG A 704 -29.59 -53.77 -11.76
N ILE A 705 -29.02 -54.89 -12.18
CA ILE A 705 -29.73 -55.94 -12.92
C ILE A 705 -29.83 -57.20 -12.08
N LYS A 706 -30.95 -57.91 -12.16
CA LYS A 706 -31.17 -59.20 -11.50
C LYS A 706 -30.95 -60.31 -12.52
N GLY A 707 -29.88 -61.07 -12.33
CA GLY A 707 -29.57 -62.23 -13.17
C GLY A 707 -30.57 -63.38 -12.96
N ARG A 708 -30.57 -64.34 -13.89
CA ARG A 708 -31.45 -65.52 -13.81
C ARG A 708 -31.18 -66.43 -12.63
N ASN A 709 -29.97 -66.38 -12.06
CA ASN A 709 -29.59 -67.05 -10.82
C ASN A 709 -30.16 -66.37 -9.55
N GLY A 710 -30.90 -65.27 -9.71
CA GLY A 710 -31.47 -64.48 -8.60
C GLY A 710 -30.48 -63.48 -7.98
N CYS A 711 -29.23 -63.42 -8.43
CA CYS A 711 -28.23 -62.48 -7.92
C CYS A 711 -28.42 -61.07 -8.51
N ILE A 712 -28.11 -60.04 -7.71
CA ILE A 712 -28.11 -58.65 -8.17
C ILE A 712 -26.70 -58.27 -8.60
N ILE A 713 -26.57 -57.87 -9.87
CA ILE A 713 -25.33 -57.34 -10.44
C ILE A 713 -25.45 -55.82 -10.43
N SER A 714 -24.59 -55.16 -9.64
CA SER A 714 -24.56 -53.69 -9.53
C SER A 714 -23.47 -53.14 -10.45
N ILE A 715 -23.88 -52.58 -11.57
CA ILE A 715 -23.00 -52.05 -12.62
C ILE A 715 -22.86 -50.54 -12.42
N PRO A 716 -21.63 -49.99 -12.26
CA PRO A 716 -21.43 -48.54 -12.24
C PRO A 716 -22.00 -47.89 -13.51
N ASN A 717 -22.68 -46.76 -13.39
CA ASN A 717 -23.35 -46.13 -14.52
C ASN A 717 -22.38 -45.75 -15.65
N SER A 718 -21.14 -45.37 -15.32
CA SER A 718 -20.08 -45.13 -16.32
C SER A 718 -19.85 -46.35 -17.20
N ILE A 719 -19.68 -47.53 -16.58
CA ILE A 719 -19.51 -48.80 -17.27
C ILE A 719 -20.77 -49.18 -18.05
N ALA A 720 -21.97 -48.98 -17.46
CA ALA A 720 -23.23 -49.32 -18.13
C ALA A 720 -23.46 -48.48 -19.39
N SER A 721 -23.14 -47.18 -19.33
CA SER A 721 -23.30 -46.24 -20.44
C SER A 721 -22.26 -46.44 -21.55
N GLU A 722 -21.04 -46.86 -21.22
CA GLU A 722 -19.96 -47.09 -22.19
C GLU A 722 -19.99 -48.50 -22.81
N SER A 723 -20.72 -49.43 -22.20
CA SER A 723 -20.83 -50.82 -22.68
C SER A 723 -21.81 -50.95 -23.84
N ALA A 724 -21.59 -51.93 -24.71
CA ALA A 724 -22.61 -52.34 -25.66
C ALA A 724 -23.83 -52.92 -24.92
N ILE A 725 -25.01 -52.37 -25.20
CA ILE A 725 -26.27 -52.78 -24.58
C ILE A 725 -27.09 -53.57 -25.61
N VAL A 726 -27.49 -54.78 -25.24
CA VAL A 726 -28.52 -55.53 -25.97
C VAL A 726 -29.78 -55.49 -25.12
N ASN A 727 -30.80 -54.77 -25.59
CA ASN A 727 -32.11 -54.73 -24.95
C ASN A 727 -33.02 -55.74 -25.65
N PHE A 728 -33.56 -56.71 -24.90
CA PHE A 728 -34.42 -57.77 -25.43
C PHE A 728 -35.91 -57.38 -25.46
N PHE A 729 -36.26 -56.17 -25.00
CA PHE A 729 -37.63 -55.65 -24.90
C PHE A 729 -37.89 -54.41 -25.78
N TYR A 730 -36.87 -53.85 -26.45
CA TYR A 730 -36.98 -52.63 -27.25
C TYR A 730 -36.53 -52.87 -28.71
N PRO A 731 -37.28 -52.40 -29.74
CA PRO A 731 -38.48 -51.55 -29.67
C PRO A 731 -39.78 -52.30 -29.30
N ASP A 732 -39.84 -53.62 -29.51
CA ASP A 732 -40.97 -54.48 -29.17
C ASP A 732 -40.49 -55.68 -28.33
N GLU A 733 -41.38 -56.33 -27.57
CA GLU A 733 -41.07 -57.52 -26.75
C GLU A 733 -40.78 -58.80 -27.56
N VAL A 734 -40.69 -58.68 -28.89
CA VAL A 734 -40.48 -59.78 -29.83
C VAL A 734 -39.00 -59.97 -30.08
N TYR A 735 -38.48 -61.16 -29.79
CA TYR A 735 -37.07 -61.50 -30.02
C TYR A 735 -36.92 -62.81 -30.80
N TRP A 736 -35.82 -62.90 -31.55
CA TRP A 736 -35.47 -64.08 -32.34
C TRP A 736 -34.57 -65.04 -31.57
N LEU A 737 -34.88 -66.33 -31.65
CA LEU A 737 -34.02 -67.42 -31.21
C LEU A 737 -33.69 -68.32 -32.41
N TRP A 738 -32.44 -68.77 -32.53
CA TRP A 738 -31.99 -69.64 -33.63
C TRP A 738 -31.13 -70.83 -33.16
N PRO A 739 -31.65 -71.76 -32.34
CA PRO A 739 -30.90 -72.96 -31.98
C PRO A 739 -30.53 -73.81 -33.22
N THR A 740 -29.47 -74.62 -33.09
CA THR A 740 -28.99 -75.51 -34.16
C THR A 740 -29.35 -76.95 -33.85
N VAL A 741 -30.11 -77.61 -34.73
CA VAL A 741 -30.44 -79.04 -34.67
C VAL A 741 -29.49 -79.83 -35.56
N TYR A 742 -28.95 -80.92 -35.05
CA TYR A 742 -28.06 -81.82 -35.79
C TYR A 742 -28.78 -83.14 -36.12
N VAL A 743 -28.87 -83.47 -37.40
CA VAL A 743 -29.56 -84.66 -37.91
C VAL A 743 -28.59 -85.49 -38.75
N HIS A 744 -28.70 -86.82 -38.76
CA HIS A 744 -27.82 -87.65 -39.58
C HIS A 744 -27.95 -87.29 -41.09
N PRO A 745 -26.84 -87.13 -41.85
CA PRO A 745 -26.87 -86.70 -43.26
C PRO A 745 -27.63 -87.61 -44.23
N ARG A 746 -28.03 -88.82 -43.80
CA ARG A 746 -28.72 -89.81 -44.64
C ARG A 746 -30.15 -89.41 -44.99
N HIS A 747 -30.71 -88.44 -44.27
CA HIS A 747 -32.08 -87.99 -44.44
C HIS A 747 -32.13 -86.80 -45.42
N PRO A 748 -32.99 -86.82 -46.45
CA PRO A 748 -33.09 -85.73 -47.43
C PRO A 748 -33.40 -84.37 -46.77
N PRO A 749 -32.65 -83.29 -47.08
CA PRO A 749 -32.81 -82.01 -46.39
C PRO A 749 -34.19 -81.39 -46.46
N ASP A 750 -34.90 -81.49 -47.59
CA ASP A 750 -36.23 -80.91 -47.74
C ASP A 750 -37.25 -81.61 -46.83
N ARG A 751 -37.09 -82.93 -46.63
CA ARG A 751 -37.90 -83.70 -45.70
C ARG A 751 -37.63 -83.27 -44.25
N VAL A 752 -36.35 -83.12 -43.88
CA VAL A 752 -35.96 -82.69 -42.52
C VAL A 752 -36.45 -81.26 -42.25
N LYS A 753 -36.29 -80.32 -43.19
CA LYS A 753 -36.78 -78.94 -43.08
C LYS A 753 -38.27 -78.89 -42.83
N LYS A 754 -39.07 -79.65 -43.59
CA LYS A 754 -40.52 -79.70 -43.42
C LYS A 754 -40.92 -80.18 -42.01
N ILE A 755 -40.26 -81.24 -41.54
CA ILE A 755 -40.56 -81.83 -40.23
C ILE A 755 -40.14 -80.91 -39.08
N LEU A 756 -38.98 -80.25 -39.19
CA LEU A 756 -38.54 -79.24 -38.22
C LEU A 756 -39.47 -78.02 -38.23
N LEU A 757 -39.96 -77.60 -39.40
CA LEU A 757 -40.94 -76.52 -39.50
C LEU A 757 -42.27 -76.90 -38.85
N ASP A 758 -42.78 -78.11 -39.11
CA ASP A 758 -43.98 -78.64 -38.47
C ASP A 758 -43.81 -78.72 -36.94
N ALA A 759 -42.61 -79.08 -36.47
CA ALA A 759 -42.28 -79.11 -35.05
C ALA A 759 -42.34 -77.71 -34.42
N LEU A 760 -41.77 -76.71 -35.09
CA LEU A 760 -41.85 -75.32 -34.63
C LEU A 760 -43.31 -74.83 -34.61
N LEU A 761 -44.08 -75.05 -35.68
CA LEU A 761 -45.49 -74.63 -35.74
C LEU A 761 -46.38 -75.31 -34.68
N SER A 762 -45.94 -76.45 -34.13
CA SER A 762 -46.61 -77.18 -33.03
C SER A 762 -46.15 -76.77 -31.63
N ALA A 763 -45.09 -75.97 -31.51
CA ALA A 763 -44.59 -75.52 -30.22
C ALA A 763 -45.49 -74.43 -29.63
N ASP A 764 -45.80 -74.57 -28.34
CA ASP A 764 -46.55 -73.57 -27.61
C ASP A 764 -45.58 -72.44 -27.20
N GLN A 765 -46.08 -71.20 -27.08
CA GLN A 765 -45.29 -70.03 -26.66
C GLN A 765 -44.24 -69.53 -27.67
N ILE A 766 -44.29 -69.97 -28.94
CA ILE A 766 -43.62 -69.28 -30.03
C ILE A 766 -44.64 -68.46 -30.84
N LEU A 767 -44.20 -67.32 -31.38
CA LEU A 767 -45.01 -66.49 -32.26
C LEU A 767 -45.11 -67.15 -33.64
N LYS A 768 -46.34 -67.21 -34.17
CA LYS A 768 -46.62 -67.74 -35.52
C LYS A 768 -46.39 -66.69 -36.61
N GLU A 769 -46.40 -65.42 -36.23
CA GLU A 769 -46.06 -64.27 -37.07
C GLU A 769 -45.04 -63.41 -36.33
N PRO A 770 -43.81 -63.19 -36.87
CA PRO A 770 -43.23 -63.76 -38.09
C PRO A 770 -43.14 -65.29 -38.06
N ALA A 771 -43.36 -65.93 -39.22
CA ALA A 771 -43.33 -67.39 -39.32
C ALA A 771 -41.92 -67.95 -39.00
N PRO A 772 -41.83 -69.09 -38.28
CA PRO A 772 -40.55 -69.75 -38.04
C PRO A 772 -39.92 -70.22 -39.35
N VAL A 773 -38.59 -70.22 -39.41
CA VAL A 773 -37.83 -70.58 -40.60
C VAL A 773 -36.76 -71.61 -40.26
N VAL A 774 -36.52 -72.53 -41.20
CA VAL A 774 -35.53 -73.60 -41.05
C VAL A 774 -34.52 -73.54 -42.20
N PHE A 775 -33.25 -73.30 -41.86
CA PHE A 775 -32.16 -73.25 -42.83
C PHE A 775 -31.24 -74.46 -42.64
N LEU A 776 -30.90 -75.15 -43.73
CA LEU A 776 -29.77 -76.07 -43.73
C LEU A 776 -28.50 -75.21 -43.79
N THR A 777 -27.68 -75.26 -42.76
CA THR A 777 -26.48 -74.40 -42.65
C THR A 777 -25.20 -75.09 -43.11
N GLY A 778 -25.17 -76.41 -43.09
CA GLY A 778 -24.04 -77.18 -43.57
C GLY A 778 -24.25 -78.68 -43.38
N ILE A 779 -23.46 -79.48 -44.08
CA ILE A 779 -23.39 -80.93 -43.92
C ILE A 779 -21.92 -81.27 -43.67
N ASN A 780 -21.66 -81.99 -42.58
CA ASN A 780 -20.35 -82.56 -42.27
C ASN A 780 -20.46 -84.10 -42.24
N GLU A 781 -19.34 -84.78 -41.93
CA GLU A 781 -19.23 -86.25 -41.97
C GLU A 781 -20.24 -86.99 -41.07
N TRP A 782 -20.73 -86.35 -40.00
CA TRP A 782 -21.58 -86.99 -38.99
C TRP A 782 -22.95 -86.31 -38.79
N ALA A 783 -23.15 -85.10 -39.32
CA ALA A 783 -24.38 -84.31 -39.16
C ALA A 783 -24.66 -83.38 -40.34
N ALA A 784 -25.93 -83.29 -40.71
CA ALA A 784 -26.51 -82.13 -41.35
C ALA A 784 -27.02 -81.16 -40.26
N SER A 785 -26.54 -79.92 -40.30
CA SER A 785 -26.87 -78.86 -39.33
C SER A 785 -28.02 -77.99 -39.85
N TYR A 786 -29.02 -77.81 -39.00
CA TYR A 786 -30.19 -76.98 -39.32
C TYR A 786 -30.35 -75.87 -38.28
N TRP A 787 -30.38 -74.62 -38.72
CA TRP A 787 -30.83 -73.51 -37.88
C TRP A 787 -32.35 -73.46 -37.88
N ILE A 788 -32.94 -73.52 -36.69
CA ILE A 788 -34.37 -73.33 -36.48
C ILE A 788 -34.60 -71.95 -35.87
N ALA A 789 -34.97 -70.97 -36.69
CA ALA A 789 -35.19 -69.61 -36.21
C ALA A 789 -36.68 -69.37 -35.96
N PHE A 790 -37.03 -68.87 -34.77
CA PHE A 790 -38.40 -68.56 -34.38
C PHE A 790 -38.45 -67.32 -33.50
N CYS A 791 -39.59 -66.63 -33.51
CA CYS A 791 -39.87 -65.51 -32.62
C CYS A 791 -40.58 -65.97 -31.36
N ALA A 792 -40.33 -65.29 -30.25
CA ALA A 792 -41.08 -65.44 -29.02
C ALA A 792 -41.41 -64.08 -28.42
N ASP A 793 -42.52 -64.02 -27.68
CA ASP A 793 -42.86 -62.93 -26.78
C ASP A 793 -42.29 -63.22 -25.38
N ASN A 794 -41.90 -62.17 -24.65
CA ASN A 794 -41.39 -62.25 -23.28
C ASN A 794 -40.09 -63.06 -23.08
N TYR A 795 -38.96 -62.33 -23.07
CA TYR A 795 -37.62 -62.91 -22.87
C TYR A 795 -37.41 -63.63 -21.53
N ALA A 796 -38.20 -63.33 -20.50
CA ALA A 796 -38.07 -63.96 -19.19
C ALA A 796 -38.22 -65.49 -19.29
N ASN A 797 -39.09 -65.97 -20.18
CA ASN A 797 -39.41 -67.38 -20.36
C ASN A 797 -38.53 -68.12 -21.39
N LYS A 798 -37.47 -67.49 -21.92
CA LYS A 798 -36.57 -68.05 -22.95
C LYS A 798 -36.24 -69.53 -22.79
N PHE A 799 -35.84 -69.97 -21.59
CA PHE A 799 -35.45 -71.36 -21.36
C PHE A 799 -36.63 -72.33 -21.40
N LEU A 800 -37.78 -71.93 -20.86
CA LEU A 800 -39.03 -72.71 -20.94
C LEU A 800 -39.50 -72.86 -22.40
N ILE A 801 -39.39 -71.78 -23.18
CA ILE A 801 -39.73 -71.78 -24.60
C ILE A 801 -38.78 -72.69 -25.39
N LEU A 802 -37.47 -72.58 -25.14
CA LEU A 802 -36.48 -73.46 -25.76
C LEU A 802 -36.73 -74.94 -25.41
N GLU A 803 -37.05 -75.24 -24.15
CA GLU A 803 -37.40 -76.60 -23.72
C GLU A 803 -38.63 -77.14 -24.48
N ASN A 804 -39.69 -76.33 -24.63
CA ASN A 804 -40.87 -76.71 -25.41
C ASN A 804 -40.48 -77.01 -26.87
N VAL A 805 -39.75 -76.09 -27.51
CA VAL A 805 -39.29 -76.26 -28.90
C VAL A 805 -38.44 -77.52 -29.05
N TRP A 806 -37.47 -77.76 -28.16
CA TRP A 806 -36.64 -78.96 -28.20
C TRP A 806 -37.46 -80.23 -28.03
N THR A 807 -38.47 -80.21 -27.16
CA THR A 807 -39.40 -81.34 -26.95
C THR A 807 -40.20 -81.64 -28.21
N ARG A 808 -40.73 -80.61 -28.89
CA ARG A 808 -41.46 -80.78 -30.16
C ARG A 808 -40.56 -81.25 -31.28
N VAL A 809 -39.37 -80.68 -31.42
CA VAL A 809 -38.35 -81.11 -32.39
C VAL A 809 -38.03 -82.59 -32.18
N TRP A 810 -37.77 -83.00 -30.94
CA TRP A 810 -37.49 -84.40 -30.62
C TRP A 810 -38.66 -85.33 -30.97
N PHE A 811 -39.90 -84.95 -30.61
CA PHE A 811 -41.10 -85.74 -30.89
C PHE A 811 -41.34 -85.91 -32.41
N HIS A 812 -41.23 -84.82 -33.17
CA HIS A 812 -41.46 -84.82 -34.62
C HIS A 812 -40.38 -85.58 -35.38
N LEU A 813 -39.10 -85.43 -35.01
CA LEU A 813 -38.00 -86.19 -35.60
C LEU A 813 -38.16 -87.69 -35.33
N ASN A 814 -38.46 -88.09 -34.09
CA ASN A 814 -38.67 -89.49 -33.73
C ASN A 814 -39.89 -90.09 -34.44
N ARG A 815 -41.03 -89.39 -34.47
CA ARG A 815 -42.25 -89.86 -35.15
C ARG A 815 -42.04 -90.05 -36.66
N ALA A 816 -41.18 -89.22 -37.27
CA ALA A 816 -40.84 -89.32 -38.68
C ALA A 816 -39.69 -90.31 -38.98
N ASN A 817 -39.18 -91.02 -37.95
CA ASN A 817 -38.06 -91.94 -38.01
C ASN A 817 -36.77 -91.31 -38.56
N ILE A 818 -36.55 -90.03 -38.23
CA ILE A 818 -35.33 -89.29 -38.54
C ILE A 818 -34.36 -89.46 -37.38
N ALA A 819 -33.20 -90.06 -37.65
CA ALA A 819 -32.21 -90.28 -36.61
C ALA A 819 -31.47 -88.98 -36.25
N PRO A 820 -31.30 -88.67 -34.95
CA PRO A 820 -30.40 -87.61 -34.54
C PRO A 820 -28.98 -87.92 -35.02
N ALA A 821 -28.18 -86.88 -35.25
CA ALA A 821 -26.77 -87.08 -35.55
C ALA A 821 -26.08 -87.73 -34.36
N VAL A 822 -25.35 -88.82 -34.60
CA VAL A 822 -24.49 -89.46 -33.59
C VAL A 822 -23.08 -89.38 -34.12
N MET A 823 -22.19 -88.73 -33.37
CA MET A 823 -20.77 -88.74 -33.67
C MET A 823 -20.24 -90.16 -33.44
N ARG A 824 -19.83 -90.86 -34.51
CA ARG A 824 -19.28 -92.22 -34.43
C ARG A 824 -17.78 -92.19 -34.69
N GLN A 825 -16.99 -92.76 -33.77
CA GLN A 825 -15.57 -93.05 -33.98
C GLN A 825 -15.43 -94.53 -34.35
N GLU A 826 -14.86 -94.83 -35.53
CA GLU A 826 -14.55 -96.20 -35.95
C GLU A 826 -13.05 -96.46 -35.74
N PHE A 827 -12.72 -97.44 -34.88
CA PHE A 827 -11.36 -97.88 -34.63
C PHE A 827 -11.05 -99.09 -35.52
N HIS A 828 -10.14 -98.93 -36.49
CA HIS A 828 -9.63 -100.05 -37.28
C HIS A 828 -8.46 -100.72 -36.56
N ILE A 829 -8.66 -101.92 -36.02
CA ILE A 829 -7.58 -102.72 -35.41
C ILE A 829 -6.98 -103.63 -36.49
N PHE A 830 -5.76 -103.32 -36.93
CA PHE A 830 -5.01 -104.18 -37.85
C PHE A 830 -4.24 -105.25 -37.07
N LYS A 831 -4.32 -106.50 -37.52
CA LYS A 831 -3.61 -107.64 -36.92
C LYS A 831 -2.19 -107.72 -37.52
N GLY A 832 -1.18 -107.28 -36.77
CA GLY A 832 0.22 -107.31 -37.21
C GLY A 832 0.83 -108.71 -37.09
N GLU A 833 1.37 -109.25 -38.18
CA GLU A 833 2.33 -110.36 -38.17
C GLU A 833 3.69 -109.87 -37.66
N LYS A 834 4.29 -110.61 -36.72
CA LYS A 834 5.61 -110.34 -36.14
C LYS A 834 6.70 -110.55 -37.20
N GLY A 835 7.53 -109.53 -37.40
CA GLY A 835 8.59 -109.49 -38.40
C GLY A 835 9.78 -110.42 -38.14
N LYS A 836 10.51 -110.67 -39.23
CA LYS A 836 11.93 -111.06 -39.25
C LYS A 836 12.72 -110.01 -40.02
N ASP A 837 13.66 -109.43 -39.30
CA ASP A 837 14.97 -108.90 -39.66
C ASP A 837 15.19 -107.72 -40.62
N SER A 838 16.04 -106.82 -40.08
CA SER A 838 17.04 -105.95 -40.69
C SER A 838 16.58 -104.59 -41.25
N PHE A 839 16.78 -103.54 -40.45
CA PHE A 839 17.72 -102.43 -40.76
C PHE A 839 17.84 -101.50 -39.54
N SER A 840 18.91 -101.67 -38.74
CA SER A 840 19.59 -100.58 -38.04
C SER A 840 20.50 -99.89 -39.09
N THR A 841 20.86 -98.60 -39.07
CA THR A 841 21.45 -97.75 -38.02
C THR A 841 21.68 -96.36 -38.65
N ASN A 842 21.98 -95.35 -37.82
CA ASN A 842 22.43 -93.96 -38.09
C ASN A 842 21.30 -92.93 -37.90
N ILE A 843 21.34 -91.97 -36.96
CA ILE A 843 22.45 -91.23 -36.37
C ILE A 843 22.07 -90.84 -34.92
N ALA A 844 22.96 -91.14 -33.97
CA ALA A 844 23.07 -90.46 -32.68
C ALA A 844 24.20 -89.42 -32.77
N ASN A 845 24.10 -88.39 -31.93
CA ASN A 845 25.10 -87.36 -31.57
C ASN A 845 25.07 -86.04 -32.36
N SER A 846 24.40 -85.04 -31.78
CA SER A 846 25.02 -83.74 -31.52
C SER A 846 24.20 -82.92 -30.49
N LEU A 847 24.72 -82.89 -29.26
CA LEU A 847 24.84 -81.73 -28.36
C LEU A 847 23.59 -81.17 -27.64
N THR A 848 23.69 -81.18 -26.31
CA THR A 848 22.99 -80.32 -25.34
C THR A 848 23.27 -78.84 -25.63
N PRO A 849 22.40 -77.90 -25.20
CA PRO A 849 22.80 -77.11 -24.03
C PRO A 849 21.65 -76.56 -23.15
N GLU A 850 22.00 -76.27 -21.89
CA GLU A 850 21.45 -75.18 -21.09
C GLU A 850 21.44 -73.87 -21.91
N ASP A 851 20.52 -72.96 -21.59
CA ASP A 851 20.29 -71.62 -22.18
C ASP A 851 19.06 -71.53 -23.08
N VAL A 852 17.90 -71.27 -22.46
CA VAL A 852 16.75 -70.64 -23.14
C VAL A 852 16.28 -69.46 -22.30
N ASP A 853 16.80 -68.29 -22.66
CA ASP A 853 16.23 -66.98 -22.37
C ASP A 853 14.79 -66.91 -22.90
N ILE A 854 13.86 -66.59 -22.00
CA ILE A 854 12.46 -66.31 -22.32
C ILE A 854 12.38 -64.86 -22.84
N CYS A 855 12.54 -64.68 -24.15
CA CYS A 855 12.12 -63.45 -24.83
C CYS A 855 10.64 -63.54 -25.23
N THR A 856 9.82 -62.80 -24.50
CA THR A 856 8.43 -62.42 -24.82
C THR A 856 8.35 -61.52 -26.06
N LEU A 857 7.43 -61.82 -27.00
CA LEU A 857 6.80 -60.86 -27.93
C LEU A 857 5.47 -61.48 -28.48
N PRO A 858 4.55 -60.71 -29.10
CA PRO A 858 3.21 -60.45 -28.57
C PRO A 858 2.05 -61.15 -29.31
N ILE A 859 0.92 -61.28 -28.61
CA ILE A 859 -0.35 -61.81 -29.14
C ILE A 859 -1.07 -60.73 -29.96
N ALA A 860 -1.17 -60.95 -31.27
CA ALA A 860 -1.98 -60.15 -32.19
C ALA A 860 -3.44 -60.62 -32.18
N LYS A 861 -4.34 -59.65 -31.97
CA LYS A 861 -5.80 -59.75 -32.12
C LYS A 861 -6.17 -59.80 -33.61
N THR A 862 -6.93 -60.80 -34.04
CA THR A 862 -7.68 -60.75 -35.32
C THR A 862 -9.17 -60.70 -35.04
N ALA A 863 -9.78 -59.62 -35.53
CA ALA A 863 -11.20 -59.30 -35.39
C ALA A 863 -12.05 -59.96 -36.48
N ASN A 864 -13.20 -60.49 -36.07
CA ASN A 864 -14.32 -60.88 -36.92
C ASN A 864 -14.99 -59.63 -37.53
N LYS A 865 -15.21 -59.63 -38.84
CA LYS A 865 -16.21 -58.77 -39.52
C LYS A 865 -17.18 -59.66 -40.32
N PRO A 866 -18.49 -59.36 -40.31
CA PRO A 866 -19.49 -60.10 -41.07
C PRO A 866 -19.60 -59.65 -42.54
N TRP A 867 -20.09 -60.56 -43.37
CA TRP A 867 -20.22 -60.49 -44.83
C TRP A 867 -21.39 -59.58 -45.29
N ARG A 868 -21.22 -58.85 -46.41
CA ARG A 868 -22.28 -58.11 -47.16
C ARG A 868 -22.23 -58.50 -48.65
N PRO A 869 -23.36 -58.51 -49.38
CA PRO A 869 -23.43 -58.92 -50.80
C PRO A 869 -23.03 -57.78 -51.76
N PRO A 870 -22.73 -58.06 -53.05
CA PRO A 870 -22.12 -57.09 -53.95
C PRO A 870 -23.14 -56.11 -54.54
N VAL A 871 -22.80 -54.82 -54.55
CA VAL A 871 -23.45 -53.77 -55.34
C VAL A 871 -22.41 -53.22 -56.31
N ASN A 872 -22.77 -53.19 -57.59
CA ASN A 872 -21.95 -52.60 -58.66
C ASN A 872 -21.78 -51.09 -58.41
N GLU A 873 -20.55 -50.62 -58.28
CA GLU A 873 -20.21 -49.19 -58.30
C GLU A 873 -19.50 -48.83 -59.61
N VAL A 874 -20.15 -47.95 -60.37
CA VAL A 874 -19.54 -47.13 -61.41
C VAL A 874 -18.75 -46.02 -60.71
N LYS A 875 -17.44 -45.95 -60.97
CA LYS A 875 -16.53 -44.89 -60.51
C LYS A 875 -17.00 -43.50 -60.95
N ARG A 876 -16.94 -42.52 -60.04
CA ARG A 876 -16.45 -41.17 -60.33
C ARG A 876 -15.86 -40.50 -59.09
N GLU A 877 -14.70 -39.90 -59.31
CA GLU A 877 -13.84 -39.21 -58.36
C GLU A 877 -14.45 -37.89 -57.84
N SER A 878 -14.01 -37.49 -56.64
CA SER A 878 -13.25 -36.25 -56.39
C SER A 878 -13.76 -35.36 -55.23
N LEU A 879 -12.76 -34.88 -54.46
CA LEU A 879 -12.67 -33.61 -53.73
C LEU A 879 -13.20 -33.49 -52.28
N SER A 880 -12.24 -33.57 -51.36
CA SER A 880 -11.87 -32.56 -50.33
C SER A 880 -12.87 -31.47 -49.92
N GLN A 881 -13.11 -31.33 -48.61
CA GLN A 881 -12.87 -30.14 -47.77
C GLN A 881 -13.38 -30.39 -46.33
N LYS A 882 -12.49 -30.41 -45.32
CA LYS A 882 -12.34 -29.38 -44.26
C LYS A 882 -13.67 -28.94 -43.61
N TYR A 883 -13.90 -29.37 -42.36
CA TYR A 883 -13.68 -28.58 -41.14
C TYR A 883 -13.51 -29.50 -39.93
#